data_AF-A0A1D1VB25-F1
#
_entry.id   AF-A0A1D1VB25-F1
#
_cell.length_a   1.000
_cell.length_b   1.000
_cell.length_c   1.000
_cell.angle_alpha   90.00
_cell.angle_beta   90.00
_cell.angle_gamma   90.00
#
_symmetry.space_group_name_H-M   'P 1'
#
loop_
_entity.id
_entity.type
_entity.pdbx_description
1 polymer ?
#
loop_
_entity_poly.entity_id
_entity_poly.type
_entity_poly.pdbx_seq_one_letter_code
_entity_poly.pdbx_strand_id
1 'polypeptide(L)'
;MAGWNGFSTKRQLRYLFVGAIALLVCGMVYRSTRPVHTTDDPYLDGAVETAEAGSCPVAIDGTMEGFYAFNNEHVRPGDGECTMETCFNASMCKDQQFRVYVYAVIEPISQIYSNVLSALRRSPYFTENPDEACLFVLGLDTMERDSLSNIYVKNVNEKMHLDPVVQQYWNGGRNHFIFNLKAGTFPYYHEKDLGFDIGQAILAKASMSFRNFRQGFDVSLPLFQSSLPPRGENAGYVVIRQSRLARRKYLLSFKGKRYLYGIGSDSRNFLYHINNQDDILILTTCEHGKLSRSIRDERCDDDDQQYVRYDYQMLLNNSTFCLVPRGRRLDSFRFLEALQAGCIPVILSNGIVLPFSEIIDWKKAVLFADERLITHIPTMVRAIESEQIVAMRQQTQILWRQYFSSVERIVLTALEIIRNRFLVHRFPKSFFNTYPSIHLTHIPYLNPKTVPLLFGEPISGLAEEDTFTVHITITSEKNIHTKLLQLLKTLNRTPSVGFIFITTDWKESTGIAVKGWTWLNVPFEVISLGKLTAEKVETQAVMSVRDDCGLTSENLQQGFRSWRTSPDRIVGPHSASHAWDEFNGRWQYLTKNTGDYSLVTTENAFVHVEYHALLEHYLDKVTPKLPAVCSDILLNFIAAMVSKLPPLKISGKRSNKIVVTDDSLSRWAEEHRRQRECLNQLYETFGYMPLVRSSEAEEASYAKEDFLDHRWNYTA
;
A
#
# COMPACT_ATOMS: atom_id res chain seq x y z
N MET A 1 -52.63 4.44 39.39
CA MET A 1 -53.87 4.64 38.61
C MET A 1 -53.58 5.76 37.63
N ALA A 2 -53.29 5.45 36.36
CA ALA A 2 -54.27 5.41 35.26
C ALA A 2 -55.11 6.70 35.22
N GLY A 3 -55.19 7.50 34.16
CA GLY A 3 -54.67 7.47 32.79
C GLY A 3 -55.35 8.65 32.06
N TRP A 4 -54.79 9.16 30.97
CA TRP A 4 -55.48 10.15 30.11
C TRP A 4 -55.28 9.79 28.63
N ASN A 5 -56.43 9.63 27.95
CA ASN A 5 -56.61 9.38 26.53
C ASN A 5 -56.53 10.68 25.71
N GLY A 6 -56.10 10.55 24.44
CA GLY A 6 -56.35 11.55 23.39
C GLY A 6 -55.45 11.38 22.17
N PHE A 7 -55.81 10.50 21.23
CA PHE A 7 -55.16 10.40 19.91
C PHE A 7 -56.11 10.92 18.80
N SER A 8 -55.60 11.85 17.99
CA SER A 8 -56.29 12.51 16.87
C SER A 8 -55.98 11.85 15.53
N THR A 9 -57.03 11.56 14.78
CA THR A 9 -57.14 10.95 13.45
C THR A 9 -56.72 11.89 12.31
N LYS A 10 -55.41 12.06 12.07
CA LYS A 10 -54.90 12.71 10.83
C LYS A 10 -53.82 11.91 10.07
N ARG A 11 -53.37 10.76 10.57
CA ARG A 11 -52.30 9.98 9.93
C ARG A 11 -52.76 8.87 8.97
N GLN A 12 -54.01 8.42 9.03
CA GLN A 12 -54.47 7.27 8.22
C GLN A 12 -54.96 7.63 6.80
N LEU A 13 -55.38 8.88 6.52
CA LEU A 13 -55.86 9.25 5.18
C LEU A 13 -54.75 9.51 4.14
N ARG A 14 -53.49 9.77 4.56
CA ARG A 14 -52.38 10.01 3.61
C ARG A 14 -51.81 8.73 2.99
N TYR A 15 -51.97 7.58 3.64
CA TYR A 15 -51.44 6.31 3.12
C TYR A 15 -52.32 5.68 2.04
N LEU A 16 -53.64 5.92 2.08
CA LEU A 16 -54.57 5.41 1.07
C LEU A 16 -54.47 6.15 -0.28
N PHE A 17 -54.07 7.43 -0.28
CA PHE A 17 -53.97 8.23 -1.51
C PHE A 17 -52.68 7.97 -2.30
N VAL A 18 -51.58 7.59 -1.63
CA VAL A 18 -50.29 7.28 -2.29
C VAL A 18 -50.32 5.87 -2.90
N GLY A 19 -51.03 4.91 -2.28
CA GLY A 19 -51.18 3.55 -2.81
C GLY A 19 -51.99 3.46 -4.10
N ALA A 20 -53.00 4.32 -4.28
CA ALA A 20 -53.84 4.32 -5.48
C ALA A 20 -53.13 4.87 -6.74
N ILE A 21 -52.17 5.79 -6.56
CA ILE A 21 -51.40 6.38 -7.67
C ILE A 21 -50.33 5.41 -8.17
N ALA A 22 -49.71 4.61 -7.28
CA ALA A 22 -48.72 3.61 -7.65
C ALA A 22 -49.30 2.46 -8.50
N LEU A 23 -50.55 2.05 -8.24
CA LEU A 23 -51.23 1.00 -9.01
C LEU A 23 -51.66 1.48 -10.42
N LEU A 24 -52.00 2.75 -10.57
CA LEU A 24 -52.37 3.33 -11.88
C LEU A 24 -51.17 3.50 -12.82
N VAL A 25 -49.98 3.81 -12.28
CA VAL A 25 -48.75 3.94 -13.08
C VAL A 25 -48.23 2.57 -13.53
N CYS A 26 -48.41 1.52 -12.71
CA CYS A 26 -47.99 0.16 -13.06
C CYS A 26 -48.89 -0.46 -14.16
N GLY A 27 -50.18 -0.14 -14.17
CA GLY A 27 -51.14 -0.65 -15.18
C GLY A 27 -50.99 -0.04 -16.59
N MET A 28 -50.41 1.15 -16.73
CA MET A 28 -50.24 1.81 -18.04
C MET A 28 -48.99 1.33 -18.80
N VAL A 29 -47.94 0.88 -18.11
CA VAL A 29 -46.69 0.41 -18.75
C VAL A 29 -46.87 -0.96 -19.41
N TYR A 30 -47.82 -1.79 -18.93
CA TYR A 30 -48.00 -3.16 -19.43
C TYR A 30 -48.91 -3.31 -20.66
N ARG A 31 -49.44 -2.21 -21.22
CA ARG A 31 -50.40 -2.27 -22.35
C ARG A 31 -49.84 -1.76 -23.69
N SER A 32 -48.54 -1.50 -23.80
CA SER A 32 -47.92 -0.83 -24.97
C SER A 32 -46.75 -1.60 -25.60
N THR A 33 -46.78 -2.93 -25.66
CA THR A 33 -45.83 -3.70 -26.47
C THR A 33 -46.57 -4.76 -27.30
N ARG A 34 -46.92 -4.40 -28.54
CA ARG A 34 -47.14 -5.39 -29.60
C ARG A 34 -45.77 -5.82 -30.14
N PRO A 35 -45.54 -7.10 -30.46
CA PRO A 35 -44.26 -7.54 -31.00
C PRO A 35 -44.16 -7.17 -32.48
N VAL A 36 -43.07 -6.49 -32.85
CA VAL A 36 -42.61 -6.40 -34.25
C VAL A 36 -41.49 -7.42 -34.39
N HIS A 37 -41.72 -8.42 -35.24
CA HIS A 37 -40.72 -9.40 -35.65
C HIS A 37 -39.54 -8.73 -36.37
N THR A 38 -38.31 -9.12 -36.03
CA THR A 38 -37.19 -9.38 -36.97
C THR A 38 -36.02 -10.08 -36.26
N THR A 39 -35.84 -11.36 -36.60
CA THR A 39 -34.60 -12.14 -36.86
C THR A 39 -33.46 -12.24 -35.83
N ASP A 40 -33.38 -13.45 -35.25
CA ASP A 40 -32.23 -14.34 -35.01
C ASP A 40 -31.03 -13.87 -34.15
N ASP A 41 -31.09 -14.18 -32.85
CA ASP A 41 -29.94 -14.28 -31.93
C ASP A 41 -30.03 -15.64 -31.18
N PRO A 42 -29.08 -16.59 -31.35
CA PRO A 42 -29.25 -17.98 -30.91
C PRO A 42 -28.67 -18.25 -29.51
N TYR A 43 -29.01 -17.43 -28.51
CA TYR A 43 -28.57 -17.65 -27.11
C TYR A 43 -29.65 -17.51 -26.03
N LEU A 44 -30.93 -17.50 -26.42
CA LEU A 44 -32.05 -17.49 -25.48
C LEU A 44 -32.97 -18.69 -25.74
N ASP A 45 -32.48 -19.89 -25.45
CA ASP A 45 -33.36 -21.04 -25.22
C ASP A 45 -32.81 -21.88 -24.06
N GLY A 46 -33.51 -21.84 -22.93
CA GLY A 46 -33.19 -22.62 -21.74
C GLY A 46 -33.84 -22.09 -20.47
N ALA A 47 -34.97 -22.72 -20.10
CA ALA A 47 -35.68 -22.65 -18.82
C ALA A 47 -36.61 -21.43 -18.57
N VAL A 48 -37.81 -21.52 -19.13
CA VAL A 48 -39.02 -20.99 -18.48
C VAL A 48 -39.46 -22.03 -17.44
N GLU A 49 -39.14 -21.80 -16.17
CA GLU A 49 -39.87 -22.40 -15.05
C GLU A 49 -40.57 -21.29 -14.27
N THR A 50 -41.86 -21.51 -14.05
CA THR A 50 -42.80 -20.62 -13.39
C THR A 50 -42.45 -20.44 -11.91
N ALA A 51 -41.99 -19.25 -11.52
CA ALA A 51 -41.88 -18.84 -10.11
C ALA A 51 -43.03 -17.88 -9.76
N GLU A 52 -43.79 -18.25 -8.72
CA GLU A 52 -44.92 -17.52 -8.17
C GLU A 52 -44.53 -16.12 -7.64
N ALA A 53 -45.54 -15.23 -7.58
CA ALA A 53 -45.42 -13.84 -7.18
C ALA A 53 -44.90 -13.67 -5.73
N GLY A 54 -43.60 -13.44 -5.60
CA GLY A 54 -42.94 -12.92 -4.40
C GLY A 54 -42.56 -11.44 -4.59
N SER A 55 -42.92 -10.61 -3.62
CA SER A 55 -42.65 -9.17 -3.51
C SER A 55 -41.25 -8.73 -3.95
N CYS A 56 -41.14 -7.73 -4.84
CA CYS A 56 -39.90 -6.97 -5.05
C CYS A 56 -39.53 -6.16 -3.79
N PRO A 57 -38.38 -6.40 -3.15
CA PRO A 57 -37.81 -5.45 -2.20
C PRO A 57 -36.96 -4.44 -2.97
N VAL A 58 -37.34 -3.17 -2.93
CA VAL A 58 -36.44 -2.06 -3.28
C VAL A 58 -35.37 -2.00 -2.19
N ALA A 59 -34.11 -2.33 -2.53
CA ALA A 59 -32.99 -2.19 -1.61
C ALA A 59 -32.72 -0.69 -1.37
N ILE A 60 -33.04 -0.21 -0.16
CA ILE A 60 -32.80 1.17 0.27
C ILE A 60 -31.41 1.31 0.95
N ASP A 61 -30.70 0.22 1.22
CA ASP A 61 -29.35 0.29 1.80
C ASP A 61 -28.27 -0.02 0.77
N GLY A 62 -27.57 1.03 0.31
CA GLY A 62 -26.41 0.99 -0.58
C GLY A 62 -25.16 0.39 0.06
N THR A 63 -25.29 -0.70 0.81
CA THR A 63 -24.16 -1.42 1.41
C THR A 63 -23.63 -2.51 0.48
N MET A 64 -22.31 -2.75 0.53
CA MET A 64 -21.64 -3.83 -0.22
C MET A 64 -22.21 -5.21 0.14
N GLU A 65 -22.72 -5.40 1.37
CA GLU A 65 -23.41 -6.64 1.74
C GLU A 65 -24.75 -6.77 1.02
N GLY A 66 -25.50 -5.69 0.77
CA GLY A 66 -26.69 -5.74 -0.09
C GLY A 66 -26.36 -6.09 -1.54
N PHE A 67 -25.28 -5.54 -2.11
CA PHE A 67 -24.87 -5.84 -3.49
C PHE A 67 -24.28 -7.25 -3.67
N TYR A 68 -23.59 -7.79 -2.65
CA TYR A 68 -23.16 -9.20 -2.62
C TYR A 68 -24.30 -10.14 -2.23
N ALA A 69 -25.18 -9.78 -1.29
CA ALA A 69 -26.30 -10.59 -0.81
C ALA A 69 -27.41 -10.76 -1.86
N PHE A 70 -27.76 -9.69 -2.60
CA PHE A 70 -28.76 -9.78 -3.68
C PHE A 70 -28.29 -10.70 -4.83
N ASN A 71 -26.97 -10.95 -4.94
CA ASN A 71 -26.39 -11.89 -5.90
C ASN A 71 -25.95 -13.24 -5.28
N ASN A 72 -26.00 -13.38 -3.94
CA ASN A 72 -25.54 -14.59 -3.23
C ASN A 72 -26.64 -15.59 -2.93
N GLU A 73 -27.93 -15.25 -3.06
CA GLU A 73 -28.97 -16.19 -2.63
C GLU A 73 -29.09 -17.45 -3.50
N HIS A 74 -28.52 -17.51 -4.71
CA HIS A 74 -28.54 -18.73 -5.55
C HIS A 74 -27.23 -19.00 -6.32
N VAL A 75 -26.07 -18.93 -5.67
CA VAL A 75 -24.87 -19.61 -6.21
C VAL A 75 -24.35 -20.58 -5.16
N ARG A 76 -24.86 -21.82 -5.22
CA ARG A 76 -24.18 -22.96 -4.61
C ARG A 76 -22.86 -23.12 -5.36
N PRO A 77 -21.70 -23.21 -4.69
CA PRO A 77 -20.47 -23.61 -5.36
C PRO A 77 -20.74 -24.96 -6.02
N GLY A 78 -20.57 -25.03 -7.34
CA GLY A 78 -20.67 -26.31 -8.03
C GLY A 78 -19.58 -27.22 -7.48
N ASP A 79 -19.96 -28.46 -7.13
CA ASP A 79 -19.05 -29.53 -6.75
C ASP A 79 -18.02 -29.75 -7.90
N GLY A 80 -16.91 -29.01 -7.89
CA GLY A 80 -15.92 -29.00 -8.98
C GLY A 80 -15.04 -27.76 -9.15
N GLU A 81 -15.26 -26.65 -8.43
CA GLU A 81 -14.41 -25.46 -8.54
C GLU A 81 -13.07 -25.60 -7.78
N CYS A 82 -11.98 -25.10 -8.38
CA CYS A 82 -10.64 -25.14 -7.78
C CYS A 82 -10.53 -24.26 -6.53
N THR A 83 -10.05 -24.85 -5.44
CA THR A 83 -9.73 -24.19 -4.17
C THR A 83 -8.26 -24.42 -3.80
N MET A 84 -7.78 -23.74 -2.76
CA MET A 84 -6.41 -23.94 -2.27
C MET A 84 -6.20 -25.38 -1.75
N GLU A 85 -7.26 -26.04 -1.30
CA GLU A 85 -7.23 -27.41 -0.79
C GLU A 85 -7.28 -28.45 -1.92
N THR A 86 -7.99 -28.17 -3.02
CA THR A 86 -8.23 -29.14 -4.10
C THR A 86 -7.23 -29.03 -5.26
N CYS A 87 -6.84 -27.81 -5.63
CA CYS A 87 -6.06 -27.51 -6.84
C CYS A 87 -4.66 -26.94 -6.56
N PHE A 88 -4.26 -26.80 -5.29
CA PHE A 88 -2.91 -26.42 -4.90
C PHE A 88 -2.32 -27.46 -3.96
N ASN A 89 -1.06 -27.84 -4.19
CA ASN A 89 -0.34 -28.76 -3.32
C ASN A 89 0.53 -27.99 -2.32
N ALA A 90 0.03 -27.82 -1.10
CA ALA A 90 0.76 -27.16 -0.01
C ALA A 90 2.00 -27.95 0.46
N SER A 91 2.09 -29.26 0.19
CA SER A 91 3.25 -30.06 0.62
C SER A 91 4.54 -29.69 -0.11
N MET A 92 4.46 -28.97 -1.25
CA MET A 92 5.62 -28.46 -1.97
C MET A 92 6.27 -27.26 -1.27
N CYS A 93 5.56 -26.58 -0.36
CA CYS A 93 6.10 -25.50 0.46
C CYS A 93 6.92 -26.08 1.63
N LYS A 94 8.12 -26.63 1.36
CA LYS A 94 9.02 -27.20 2.39
C LYS A 94 9.30 -26.18 3.51
N ASP A 95 9.22 -26.62 4.77
CA ASP A 95 9.51 -25.83 5.97
C ASP A 95 8.79 -24.46 6.06
N GLN A 96 7.59 -24.37 5.46
CA GLN A 96 6.82 -23.12 5.34
C GLN A 96 7.56 -21.99 4.59
N GLN A 97 8.62 -22.31 3.84
CA GLN A 97 9.31 -21.35 3.00
C GLN A 97 8.57 -21.20 1.66
N PHE A 98 8.03 -20.01 1.42
CA PHE A 98 7.38 -19.67 0.15
C PHE A 98 8.44 -19.33 -0.90
N ARG A 99 8.66 -20.22 -1.88
CA ARG A 99 9.67 -20.07 -2.94
C ARG A 99 9.04 -20.13 -4.33
N VAL A 100 9.50 -19.27 -5.23
CA VAL A 100 8.98 -19.10 -6.58
C VAL A 100 10.07 -19.42 -7.61
N TYR A 101 9.77 -20.34 -8.51
CA TYR A 101 10.63 -20.65 -9.65
C TYR A 101 10.03 -20.06 -10.94
N VAL A 102 10.91 -19.53 -11.79
CA VAL A 102 10.55 -18.96 -13.08
C VAL A 102 11.19 -19.81 -14.17
N TYR A 103 10.37 -20.42 -15.03
CA TYR A 103 10.86 -21.23 -16.15
C TYR A 103 11.72 -20.42 -17.13
N ALA A 104 12.46 -21.13 -17.98
CA ALA A 104 13.29 -20.51 -18.99
C ALA A 104 12.46 -19.61 -19.93
N VAL A 105 13.00 -18.43 -20.24
CA VAL A 105 12.28 -17.45 -21.06
C VAL A 105 12.28 -17.90 -22.51
N ILE A 106 11.09 -17.91 -23.12
CA ILE A 106 10.92 -18.25 -24.54
C ILE A 106 10.48 -16.99 -25.27
N GLU A 107 11.38 -16.46 -26.10
CA GLU A 107 11.13 -15.24 -26.89
C GLU A 107 10.09 -15.45 -28.01
N PRO A 108 9.41 -14.37 -28.45
CA PRO A 108 9.49 -12.98 -27.95
C PRO A 108 8.64 -12.75 -26.69
N ILE A 109 9.06 -11.81 -25.84
CA ILE A 109 8.31 -11.33 -24.68
C ILE A 109 8.06 -9.81 -24.75
N SER A 110 6.93 -9.35 -24.24
CA SER A 110 6.63 -7.91 -24.15
C SER A 110 7.44 -7.24 -23.04
N GLN A 111 7.63 -5.92 -23.16
CA GLN A 111 8.29 -5.12 -22.11
C GLN A 111 7.59 -5.26 -20.75
N ILE A 112 6.26 -5.38 -20.76
CA ILE A 112 5.46 -5.55 -19.54
C ILE A 112 5.81 -6.88 -18.87
N TYR A 113 5.84 -7.98 -19.63
CA TYR A 113 6.15 -9.29 -19.07
C TYR A 113 7.61 -9.39 -18.64
N SER A 114 8.54 -8.79 -19.39
CA SER A 114 9.94 -8.66 -18.98
C SER A 114 10.10 -7.96 -17.62
N ASN A 115 9.33 -6.90 -17.36
CA ASN A 115 9.30 -6.22 -16.07
C ASN A 115 8.73 -7.13 -14.95
N VAL A 116 7.69 -7.93 -15.25
CA VAL A 116 7.12 -8.91 -14.31
C VAL A 116 8.15 -9.98 -13.93
N LEU A 117 8.79 -10.62 -14.92
CA LEU A 117 9.82 -11.63 -14.68
C LEU A 117 11.02 -11.05 -13.90
N SER A 118 11.41 -9.81 -14.21
CA SER A 118 12.46 -9.09 -13.49
C SER A 118 12.08 -8.80 -12.03
N ALA A 119 10.81 -8.53 -11.74
CA ALA A 119 10.33 -8.36 -10.37
C ALA A 119 10.32 -9.70 -9.61
N LEU A 120 9.88 -10.79 -10.25
CA LEU A 120 9.88 -12.13 -9.66
C LEU A 120 11.29 -12.58 -9.28
N ARG A 121 12.25 -12.47 -10.19
CA ARG A 121 13.65 -12.90 -9.97
C ARG A 121 14.39 -12.16 -8.85
N ARG A 122 13.97 -10.93 -8.55
CA ARG A 122 14.56 -10.11 -7.47
C ARG A 122 13.76 -10.18 -6.19
N SER A 123 12.59 -10.82 -6.22
CA SER A 123 11.80 -10.99 -5.03
C SER A 123 12.57 -11.86 -4.02
N PRO A 124 12.32 -11.68 -2.71
CA PRO A 124 12.91 -12.54 -1.68
C PRO A 124 12.48 -14.01 -1.79
N TYR A 125 11.51 -14.31 -2.64
CA TYR A 125 10.96 -15.64 -2.84
C TYR A 125 11.61 -16.41 -3.98
N PHE A 126 12.42 -15.75 -4.82
CA PHE A 126 13.03 -16.40 -5.95
C PHE A 126 13.94 -17.57 -5.52
N THR A 127 13.91 -18.66 -6.29
CA THR A 127 14.89 -19.75 -6.25
C THR A 127 15.30 -20.15 -7.66
N GLU A 128 16.57 -20.52 -7.82
CA GLU A 128 17.11 -21.09 -9.06
C GLU A 128 16.87 -22.59 -9.16
N ASN A 129 16.47 -23.23 -8.04
CA ASN A 129 16.25 -24.66 -7.96
C ASN A 129 14.74 -24.99 -8.01
N PRO A 130 14.25 -25.71 -9.04
CA PRO A 130 12.83 -26.07 -9.12
C PRO A 130 12.37 -27.00 -7.98
N ASP A 131 13.27 -27.79 -7.39
CA ASP A 131 12.94 -28.72 -6.28
C ASP A 131 12.65 -28.02 -4.93
N GLU A 132 13.01 -26.75 -4.83
CA GLU A 132 12.75 -25.89 -3.66
C GLU A 132 11.49 -25.05 -3.83
N ALA A 133 10.93 -24.99 -5.04
CA ALA A 133 9.85 -24.08 -5.38
C ALA A 133 8.49 -24.63 -4.99
N CYS A 134 7.66 -23.77 -4.42
CA CYS A 134 6.25 -24.06 -4.17
C CYS A 134 5.32 -23.51 -5.26
N LEU A 135 5.78 -22.52 -6.01
CA LEU A 135 5.01 -21.83 -7.04
C LEU A 135 5.86 -21.69 -8.31
N PHE A 136 5.26 -22.02 -9.45
CA PHE A 136 5.93 -21.98 -10.75
C PHE A 136 5.31 -20.91 -11.65
N VAL A 137 6.16 -20.11 -12.30
CA VAL A 137 5.74 -19.07 -13.24
C VAL A 137 6.32 -19.34 -14.63
N LEU A 138 5.47 -19.24 -15.66
CA LEU A 138 5.83 -19.48 -17.05
C LEU A 138 6.88 -18.48 -17.55
N GLY A 139 7.85 -18.94 -18.34
CA GLY A 139 8.76 -18.06 -19.09
C GLY A 139 8.18 -17.52 -20.41
N LEU A 140 6.89 -17.81 -20.68
CA LEU A 140 6.16 -17.41 -21.88
C LEU A 140 5.21 -16.24 -21.60
N ASP A 141 5.16 -15.27 -22.51
CA ASP A 141 4.27 -14.12 -22.38
C ASP A 141 2.80 -14.51 -22.64
N THR A 142 2.00 -14.44 -21.58
CA THR A 142 0.55 -14.73 -21.58
C THR A 142 -0.29 -13.50 -21.23
N MET A 143 0.32 -12.31 -21.21
CA MET A 143 -0.30 -11.06 -20.76
C MET A 143 -1.40 -10.56 -21.70
N GLU A 144 -1.18 -10.68 -23.02
CA GLU A 144 -2.09 -10.24 -24.08
C GLU A 144 -2.54 -11.45 -24.90
N ARG A 145 -3.83 -11.80 -24.78
CA ARG A 145 -4.45 -12.92 -25.49
C ARG A 145 -5.45 -12.46 -26.54
N ASP A 146 -5.39 -11.20 -26.96
CA ASP A 146 -6.05 -10.72 -28.17
C ASP A 146 -5.28 -11.23 -29.40
N SER A 147 -5.90 -12.09 -30.21
CA SER A 147 -5.25 -12.71 -31.37
C SER A 147 -4.91 -11.72 -32.49
N LEU A 148 -5.47 -10.51 -32.45
CA LEU A 148 -5.13 -9.42 -33.37
C LEU A 148 -3.91 -8.61 -32.92
N SER A 149 -3.41 -8.87 -31.71
CA SER A 149 -2.24 -8.19 -31.17
C SER A 149 -0.95 -8.69 -31.81
N ASN A 150 -0.02 -7.77 -32.04
CA ASN A 150 1.32 -8.08 -32.55
C ASN A 150 2.20 -8.84 -31.55
N ILE A 151 1.87 -8.78 -30.26
CA ILE A 151 2.57 -9.49 -29.17
C ILE A 151 1.86 -10.79 -28.75
N TYR A 152 0.86 -11.24 -29.52
CA TYR A 152 0.15 -12.49 -29.25
C TYR A 152 1.04 -13.72 -29.47
N VAL A 153 1.26 -14.50 -28.41
CA VAL A 153 2.02 -15.76 -28.49
C VAL A 153 1.11 -16.90 -28.95
N LYS A 154 1.36 -17.42 -30.15
CA LYS A 154 0.69 -18.62 -30.70
C LYS A 154 1.25 -19.91 -30.10
N ASN A 155 0.41 -20.95 -30.10
CA ASN A 155 0.75 -22.33 -29.71
C ASN A 155 1.44 -22.42 -28.33
N VAL A 156 0.87 -21.77 -27.32
CA VAL A 156 1.45 -21.72 -25.97
C VAL A 156 1.67 -23.12 -25.41
N ASN A 157 0.68 -24.03 -25.53
CA ASN A 157 0.81 -25.42 -25.07
C ASN A 157 2.02 -26.12 -25.70
N GLU A 158 2.20 -26.03 -27.03
CA GLU A 158 3.33 -26.66 -27.72
C GLU A 158 4.67 -26.07 -27.25
N LYS A 159 4.74 -24.74 -27.12
CA LYS A 159 5.96 -24.05 -26.66
C LYS A 159 6.30 -24.39 -25.21
N MET A 160 5.30 -24.57 -24.34
CA MET A 160 5.48 -25.01 -22.97
C MET A 160 6.12 -26.40 -22.94
N HIS A 161 5.67 -27.31 -23.80
CA HIS A 161 6.23 -28.65 -23.89
C HIS A 161 7.64 -28.69 -24.52
N LEU A 162 8.21 -27.59 -25.01
CA LEU A 162 9.61 -27.57 -25.45
C LEU A 162 10.59 -27.53 -24.26
N ASP A 163 10.16 -27.04 -23.10
CA ASP A 163 10.98 -26.96 -21.90
C ASP A 163 10.85 -28.28 -21.09
N PRO A 164 11.94 -29.05 -20.92
CA PRO A 164 11.90 -30.31 -20.19
C PRO A 164 11.53 -30.13 -18.71
N VAL A 165 11.86 -28.98 -18.11
CA VAL A 165 11.49 -28.66 -16.73
C VAL A 165 9.98 -28.46 -16.66
N VAL A 166 9.37 -27.77 -17.64
CA VAL A 166 7.90 -27.62 -17.69
C VAL A 166 7.22 -28.98 -17.84
N GLN A 167 7.75 -29.89 -18.68
CA GLN A 167 7.18 -31.24 -18.81
C GLN A 167 7.16 -32.01 -17.49
N GLN A 168 8.22 -31.86 -16.69
CA GLN A 168 8.34 -32.51 -15.39
C GLN A 168 7.39 -31.91 -14.34
N TYR A 169 7.27 -30.58 -14.29
CA TYR A 169 6.63 -29.89 -13.17
C TYR A 169 5.21 -29.36 -13.46
N TRP A 170 4.77 -29.24 -14.72
CA TRP A 170 3.46 -28.64 -15.08
C TRP A 170 2.28 -29.24 -14.30
N ASN A 171 2.26 -30.57 -14.12
CA ASN A 171 1.29 -31.31 -13.30
C ASN A 171 -0.17 -30.82 -13.46
N GLY A 172 -0.61 -30.66 -14.71
CA GLY A 172 -1.95 -30.17 -15.03
C GLY A 172 -2.25 -28.76 -14.53
N GLY A 173 -1.24 -27.89 -14.39
CA GLY A 173 -1.35 -26.52 -13.91
C GLY A 173 -1.32 -26.38 -12.38
N ARG A 174 -1.25 -27.47 -11.61
CA ARG A 174 -1.19 -27.41 -10.14
C ARG A 174 0.06 -26.65 -9.69
N ASN A 175 -0.06 -25.77 -8.70
CA ASN A 175 1.03 -24.88 -8.22
C ASN A 175 1.60 -23.91 -9.28
N HIS A 176 0.92 -23.71 -10.41
CA HIS A 176 1.33 -22.73 -11.41
C HIS A 176 0.60 -21.41 -11.25
N PHE A 177 1.29 -20.32 -11.60
CA PHE A 177 0.78 -18.97 -11.51
C PHE A 177 0.92 -18.26 -12.86
N ILE A 178 -0.23 -17.88 -13.44
CA ILE A 178 -0.31 -17.32 -14.78
C ILE A 178 -0.77 -15.87 -14.72
N PHE A 179 -0.02 -14.98 -15.36
CA PHE A 179 -0.36 -13.56 -15.45
C PHE A 179 -1.11 -13.25 -16.75
N ASN A 180 -2.23 -12.55 -16.64
CA ASN A 180 -3.01 -12.12 -17.81
C ASN A 180 -3.60 -10.71 -17.61
N LEU A 181 -3.35 -9.78 -18.53
CA LEU A 181 -3.97 -8.44 -18.45
C LEU A 181 -5.16 -8.29 -19.38
N LYS A 182 -5.14 -8.99 -20.52
CA LYS A 182 -6.10 -8.79 -21.59
C LYS A 182 -6.49 -10.14 -22.20
N ALA A 183 -7.70 -10.58 -21.88
CA ALA A 183 -8.29 -11.83 -22.37
C ALA A 183 -9.28 -11.58 -23.51
N GLY A 184 -9.42 -12.54 -24.42
CA GLY A 184 -10.35 -12.48 -25.54
C GLY A 184 -10.02 -11.44 -26.60
N THR A 185 -10.68 -11.58 -27.74
CA THR A 185 -10.42 -10.83 -28.97
C THR A 185 -11.65 -10.03 -29.39
N PHE A 186 -11.43 -8.90 -30.06
CA PHE A 186 -12.51 -8.14 -30.70
C PHE A 186 -13.36 -9.03 -31.62
N PRO A 187 -14.69 -8.87 -31.67
CA PRO A 187 -15.50 -7.83 -31.00
C PRO A 187 -16.02 -8.23 -29.61
N TYR A 188 -15.89 -9.50 -29.21
CA TYR A 188 -16.61 -10.07 -28.08
C TYR A 188 -15.82 -10.08 -26.76
N TYR A 189 -14.47 -10.10 -26.81
CA TYR A 189 -13.59 -10.05 -25.64
C TYR A 189 -13.95 -11.08 -24.54
N HIS A 190 -14.27 -12.31 -24.93
CA HIS A 190 -14.65 -13.38 -24.00
C HIS A 190 -13.60 -13.58 -22.90
N GLU A 191 -14.05 -13.51 -21.65
CA GLU A 191 -13.14 -13.55 -20.49
C GLU A 191 -12.40 -14.87 -20.31
N LYS A 192 -13.01 -16.00 -20.73
CA LYS A 192 -12.43 -17.34 -20.62
C LYS A 192 -11.49 -17.68 -21.78
N ASP A 193 -11.47 -16.86 -22.82
CA ASP A 193 -10.65 -17.10 -24.00
C ASP A 193 -9.21 -16.62 -23.75
N LEU A 194 -8.39 -17.52 -23.19
CA LEU A 194 -6.95 -17.35 -23.08
C LEU A 194 -6.21 -17.98 -24.28
N GLY A 195 -6.88 -18.79 -25.10
CA GLY A 195 -6.26 -19.45 -26.26
C GLY A 195 -5.23 -20.53 -25.92
N PHE A 196 -5.24 -21.07 -24.70
CA PHE A 196 -4.45 -22.23 -24.27
C PHE A 196 -5.04 -22.87 -23.00
N ASP A 197 -4.59 -24.07 -22.64
CA ASP A 197 -5.10 -24.79 -21.46
C ASP A 197 -4.28 -24.42 -20.22
N ILE A 198 -4.96 -23.84 -19.22
CA ILE A 198 -4.33 -23.43 -17.96
C ILE A 198 -4.43 -24.52 -16.87
N GLY A 199 -5.21 -25.58 -17.11
CA GLY A 199 -5.48 -26.62 -16.13
C GLY A 199 -5.94 -26.06 -14.78
N GLN A 200 -5.27 -26.48 -13.71
CA GLN A 200 -5.52 -26.10 -12.31
C GLN A 200 -4.71 -24.88 -11.85
N ALA A 201 -4.10 -24.11 -12.76
CA ALA A 201 -3.28 -22.98 -12.41
C ALA A 201 -4.06 -21.86 -11.72
N ILE A 202 -3.40 -21.16 -10.80
CA ILE A 202 -3.88 -19.90 -10.24
C ILE A 202 -3.78 -18.85 -11.34
N LEU A 203 -4.89 -18.16 -11.60
CA LEU A 203 -4.94 -17.09 -12.59
C LEU A 203 -4.81 -15.75 -11.88
N ALA A 204 -3.75 -15.01 -12.18
CA ALA A 204 -3.61 -13.61 -11.83
C ALA A 204 -4.03 -12.76 -13.02
N LYS A 205 -5.27 -12.26 -13.00
CA LYS A 205 -5.87 -11.64 -14.18
C LYS A 205 -6.57 -10.31 -13.91
N ALA A 206 -6.43 -9.39 -14.86
CA ALA A 206 -7.19 -8.14 -14.87
C ALA A 206 -8.57 -8.32 -15.54
N SER A 207 -9.52 -7.45 -15.20
CA SER A 207 -10.92 -7.53 -15.70
C SER A 207 -11.62 -8.85 -15.36
N MET A 208 -11.47 -9.34 -14.12
CA MET A 208 -12.18 -10.54 -13.67
C MET A 208 -13.66 -10.23 -13.36
N SER A 209 -14.57 -11.07 -13.86
CA SER A 209 -15.98 -11.08 -13.43
C SER A 209 -16.15 -11.93 -12.18
N PHE A 210 -17.05 -11.52 -11.28
CA PHE A 210 -17.44 -12.33 -10.12
C PHE A 210 -17.98 -13.72 -10.50
N ARG A 211 -18.54 -13.86 -11.72
CA ARG A 211 -19.08 -15.13 -12.21
C ARG A 211 -18.00 -16.17 -12.54
N ASN A 212 -16.78 -15.72 -12.83
CA ASN A 212 -15.68 -16.57 -13.30
C ASN A 212 -14.49 -16.57 -12.33
N PHE A 213 -14.54 -15.75 -11.28
CA PHE A 213 -13.45 -15.57 -10.33
C PHE A 213 -13.51 -16.63 -9.24
N ARG A 214 -12.49 -17.49 -9.15
CA ARG A 214 -12.39 -18.49 -8.08
C ARG A 214 -11.93 -17.81 -6.79
N GLN A 215 -12.88 -17.42 -5.95
CA GLN A 215 -12.60 -16.66 -4.74
C GLN A 215 -11.64 -17.42 -3.80
N GLY A 216 -10.59 -16.73 -3.32
CA GLY A 216 -9.56 -17.32 -2.47
C GLY A 216 -8.56 -18.21 -3.21
N PHE A 217 -8.73 -18.44 -4.51
CA PHE A 217 -7.80 -19.18 -5.37
C PHE A 217 -7.16 -18.28 -6.42
N ASP A 218 -7.94 -17.57 -7.22
CA ASP A 218 -7.45 -16.60 -8.21
C ASP A 218 -7.01 -15.27 -7.57
N VAL A 219 -6.28 -14.46 -8.34
CA VAL A 219 -5.84 -13.11 -7.93
C VAL A 219 -6.32 -12.08 -8.95
N SER A 220 -7.20 -11.17 -8.54
CA SER A 220 -7.58 -10.04 -9.41
C SER A 220 -6.45 -9.02 -9.49
N LEU A 221 -5.94 -8.76 -10.69
CA LEU A 221 -4.90 -7.78 -10.97
C LEU A 221 -5.47 -6.47 -11.50
N PRO A 222 -4.78 -5.34 -11.29
CA PRO A 222 -5.13 -4.10 -11.98
C PRO A 222 -4.74 -4.17 -13.46
N LEU A 223 -5.51 -3.50 -14.32
CA LEU A 223 -5.09 -3.26 -15.70
C LEU A 223 -4.08 -2.10 -15.77
N PHE A 224 -2.80 -2.37 -16.07
CA PHE A 224 -1.74 -1.36 -16.15
C PHE A 224 -1.07 -1.28 -17.53
N GLN A 225 -0.52 -0.10 -17.83
CA GLN A 225 0.13 0.21 -19.11
C GLN A 225 1.63 -0.07 -19.06
N SER A 226 2.28 -0.14 -20.22
CA SER A 226 3.74 -0.24 -20.35
C SER A 226 4.51 0.99 -19.84
N SER A 227 3.82 2.12 -19.66
CA SER A 227 4.37 3.35 -19.08
C SER A 227 4.55 3.27 -17.56
N LEU A 228 3.93 2.29 -16.88
CA LEU A 228 4.11 2.10 -15.44
C LEU A 228 5.58 1.72 -15.17
N PRO A 229 6.26 2.40 -14.23
CA PRO A 229 7.67 2.15 -13.99
C PRO A 229 7.88 0.71 -13.50
N PRO A 230 9.01 0.07 -13.87
CA PRO A 230 9.30 -1.29 -13.45
C PRO A 230 9.54 -1.39 -11.93
N ARG A 231 10.06 -0.32 -11.31
CA ARG A 231 10.42 -0.24 -9.89
C ARG A 231 10.20 1.15 -9.32
N GLY A 232 10.34 1.24 -8.00
CA GLY A 232 10.31 2.48 -7.25
C GLY A 232 8.90 2.91 -6.90
N GLU A 233 8.83 3.93 -6.05
CA GLU A 233 7.57 4.58 -5.69
C GLU A 233 7.37 5.77 -6.61
N ASN A 234 6.50 5.61 -7.61
CA ASN A 234 5.88 6.77 -8.22
C ASN A 234 4.92 7.37 -7.18
N ALA A 235 5.37 8.41 -6.46
CA ALA A 235 4.63 9.05 -5.38
C ALA A 235 3.23 9.56 -5.79
N GLY A 236 2.91 9.51 -7.09
CA GLY A 236 1.69 10.02 -7.68
C GLY A 236 1.82 11.52 -7.91
N TYR A 237 0.74 12.12 -8.41
CA TYR A 237 0.70 13.58 -8.64
C TYR A 237 0.42 14.37 -7.36
N VAL A 238 0.14 13.67 -6.25
CA VAL A 238 -0.16 14.28 -4.95
C VAL A 238 1.07 14.18 -4.06
N VAL A 239 1.84 15.26 -3.97
CA VAL A 239 2.77 15.45 -2.85
C VAL A 239 1.90 15.59 -1.60
N ILE A 240 2.07 14.71 -0.61
CA ILE A 240 1.47 14.88 0.72
C ILE A 240 2.22 16.04 1.39
N ARG A 241 1.98 17.26 0.92
CA ARG A 241 2.13 18.42 1.78
C ARG A 241 0.78 18.58 2.45
N GLN A 242 0.80 18.74 3.77
CA GLN A 242 -0.34 18.96 4.66
C GLN A 242 -1.24 20.15 4.26
N SER A 243 -0.93 20.84 3.16
CA SER A 243 -1.71 21.89 2.54
C SER A 243 -2.10 21.50 1.11
N ARG A 244 -3.22 20.79 0.97
CA ARG A 244 -4.40 21.25 0.22
C ARG A 244 -5.53 20.21 0.29
N LEU A 245 -6.31 20.36 1.35
CA LEU A 245 -7.78 20.33 1.38
C LEU A 245 -8.42 21.28 0.32
N ALA A 246 -7.73 21.58 -0.80
CA ALA A 246 -8.23 22.50 -1.80
C ALA A 246 -9.45 21.89 -2.47
N ARG A 247 -10.57 22.60 -2.37
CA ARG A 247 -11.77 22.34 -3.16
C ARG A 247 -11.36 22.26 -4.63
N ARG A 248 -11.39 21.04 -5.18
CA ARG A 248 -11.11 20.78 -6.59
C ARG A 248 -12.18 21.46 -7.44
N LYS A 249 -11.80 21.93 -8.63
CA LYS A 249 -12.69 22.72 -9.51
C LYS A 249 -13.91 21.90 -9.92
N TYR A 250 -13.69 20.64 -10.29
CA TYR A 250 -14.74 19.76 -10.77
C TYR A 250 -15.14 18.76 -9.69
N LEU A 251 -16.45 18.53 -9.57
CA LEU A 251 -17.00 17.51 -8.69
C LEU A 251 -16.76 16.13 -9.29
N LEU A 252 -17.18 15.90 -10.54
CA LEU A 252 -17.04 14.63 -11.25
C LEU A 252 -16.50 14.88 -12.64
N SER A 253 -15.55 14.06 -13.09
CA SER A 253 -15.13 14.09 -14.49
C SER A 253 -14.95 12.73 -15.13
N PHE A 254 -15.09 12.72 -16.45
CA PHE A 254 -14.77 11.63 -17.32
C PHE A 254 -14.14 12.18 -18.59
N LYS A 255 -12.99 11.64 -19.00
CA LYS A 255 -12.42 11.87 -20.33
C LYS A 255 -12.01 10.54 -20.97
N GLY A 256 -12.56 10.22 -22.14
CA GLY A 256 -12.15 9.01 -22.86
C GLY A 256 -12.94 8.69 -24.13
N LYS A 257 -12.69 7.51 -24.70
CA LYS A 257 -13.34 7.07 -25.94
C LYS A 257 -14.82 6.72 -25.73
N ARG A 258 -15.63 7.10 -26.72
CA ARG A 258 -17.01 6.62 -26.91
C ARG A 258 -17.03 5.57 -28.01
N TYR A 259 -17.39 4.34 -27.65
CA TYR A 259 -17.55 3.26 -28.61
C TYR A 259 -18.96 3.33 -29.18
N LEU A 260 -19.07 3.32 -30.51
CA LEU A 260 -20.37 3.42 -31.20
C LEU A 260 -21.01 2.04 -31.42
N TYR A 261 -20.24 0.99 -31.19
CA TYR A 261 -20.67 -0.40 -31.32
C TYR A 261 -19.84 -1.29 -30.38
N GLY A 262 -20.40 -2.44 -30.05
CA GLY A 262 -19.77 -3.46 -29.21
C GLY A 262 -19.86 -3.17 -27.72
N ILE A 263 -19.25 -4.05 -26.91
CA ILE A 263 -19.38 -4.03 -25.46
C ILE A 263 -18.97 -2.66 -24.88
N GLY A 264 -19.87 -2.12 -24.04
CA GLY A 264 -19.70 -0.83 -23.37
C GLY A 264 -20.11 0.40 -24.19
N SER A 265 -20.59 0.24 -25.44
CA SER A 265 -21.07 1.37 -26.26
C SER A 265 -22.22 2.12 -25.60
N ASP A 266 -23.21 1.38 -25.11
CA ASP A 266 -24.46 1.94 -24.61
C ASP A 266 -24.20 2.78 -23.36
N SER A 267 -23.56 2.18 -22.35
CA SER A 267 -23.18 2.87 -21.11
C SER A 267 -22.37 4.15 -21.41
N ARG A 268 -21.43 4.12 -22.37
CA ARG A 268 -20.63 5.29 -22.78
C ARG A 268 -21.45 6.35 -23.50
N ASN A 269 -22.42 5.94 -24.30
CA ASN A 269 -23.31 6.86 -25.01
C ASN A 269 -24.23 7.62 -24.04
N PHE A 270 -24.70 6.93 -22.99
CA PHE A 270 -25.56 7.52 -21.95
C PHE A 270 -24.86 8.54 -21.05
N LEU A 271 -23.52 8.50 -20.92
CA LEU A 271 -22.78 9.45 -20.08
C LEU A 271 -22.99 10.91 -20.48
N TYR A 272 -23.33 11.18 -21.74
CA TYR A 272 -23.60 12.54 -22.21
C TYR A 272 -24.71 13.22 -21.38
N HIS A 273 -25.72 12.49 -20.91
CA HIS A 273 -26.87 13.05 -20.21
C HIS A 273 -26.57 13.60 -18.81
N ILE A 274 -25.43 13.23 -18.23
CA ILE A 274 -25.02 13.75 -16.91
C ILE A 274 -24.01 14.89 -17.02
N ASN A 275 -23.58 15.25 -18.24
CA ASN A 275 -22.68 16.38 -18.48
C ASN A 275 -23.43 17.70 -18.29
N ASN A 276 -22.97 18.55 -17.38
CA ASN A 276 -23.55 19.90 -17.21
C ASN A 276 -22.57 21.03 -17.56
N GLN A 277 -21.36 20.69 -18.01
CA GLN A 277 -20.33 21.64 -18.43
C GLN A 277 -19.87 22.63 -17.35
N ASP A 278 -20.20 22.36 -16.08
CA ASP A 278 -19.82 23.18 -14.93
C ASP A 278 -18.99 22.35 -13.94
N ASP A 279 -19.63 21.74 -12.92
CA ASP A 279 -18.99 20.89 -11.93
C ASP A 279 -18.89 19.41 -12.36
N ILE A 280 -19.69 18.98 -13.35
CA ILE A 280 -19.67 17.63 -13.92
C ILE A 280 -19.29 17.69 -15.40
N LEU A 281 -18.09 17.20 -15.71
CA LEU A 281 -17.54 17.19 -17.08
C LEU A 281 -17.46 15.78 -17.66
N ILE A 282 -18.21 15.52 -18.72
CA ILE A 282 -18.09 14.28 -19.50
C ILE A 282 -17.57 14.63 -20.90
N LEU A 283 -16.32 14.28 -21.17
CA LEU A 283 -15.62 14.58 -22.40
C LEU A 283 -15.35 13.27 -23.15
N THR A 284 -15.98 13.10 -24.31
CA THR A 284 -15.82 11.87 -25.10
C THR A 284 -15.20 12.14 -26.46
N THR A 285 -14.57 11.13 -27.05
CA THR A 285 -14.07 11.21 -28.44
C THR A 285 -14.50 9.98 -29.22
N CYS A 286 -14.88 10.20 -30.47
CA CYS A 286 -15.19 9.13 -31.42
C CYS A 286 -13.94 8.63 -32.16
N GLU A 287 -12.77 9.25 -31.98
CA GLU A 287 -11.56 8.86 -32.71
C GLU A 287 -10.92 7.59 -32.13
N HIS A 288 -11.13 6.45 -32.80
CA HIS A 288 -10.50 5.19 -32.40
C HIS A 288 -10.36 4.17 -33.55
N GLY A 289 -9.15 4.05 -34.07
CA GLY A 289 -8.81 3.07 -35.09
C GLY A 289 -9.39 3.41 -36.47
N LYS A 290 -9.24 2.50 -37.44
CA LYS A 290 -9.66 2.73 -38.82
C LYS A 290 -11.18 2.67 -38.99
N LEU A 291 -11.86 1.81 -38.21
CA LEU A 291 -13.31 1.58 -38.31
C LEU A 291 -14.16 2.72 -37.71
N SER A 292 -13.60 3.56 -36.84
CA SER A 292 -14.37 4.67 -36.26
C SER A 292 -14.70 5.76 -37.29
N ARG A 293 -13.93 5.86 -38.39
CA ARG A 293 -14.18 6.81 -39.47
C ARG A 293 -15.39 6.44 -40.32
N SER A 294 -15.73 5.15 -40.40
CA SER A 294 -16.86 4.65 -41.18
C SER A 294 -18.18 4.59 -40.40
N ILE A 295 -18.15 4.78 -39.07
CA ILE A 295 -19.31 4.63 -38.18
C ILE A 295 -19.48 5.90 -37.34
N ARG A 296 -19.25 7.10 -37.86
CA ARG A 296 -19.44 8.37 -37.10
C ARG A 296 -20.92 8.75 -37.06
N ASP A 297 -21.39 9.25 -35.93
CA ASP A 297 -22.70 9.89 -35.80
C ASP A 297 -22.58 11.42 -35.78
N GLU A 298 -23.72 12.11 -35.78
CA GLU A 298 -23.79 13.59 -35.81
C GLU A 298 -23.14 14.25 -34.57
N ARG A 299 -23.05 13.56 -33.42
CA ARG A 299 -22.47 14.12 -32.19
C ARG A 299 -20.94 14.04 -32.15
N CYS A 300 -20.34 13.20 -32.98
CA CYS A 300 -18.89 12.96 -32.92
C CYS A 300 -18.04 14.22 -33.10
N ASP A 301 -18.47 15.17 -33.94
CA ASP A 301 -17.68 16.38 -34.20
C ASP A 301 -17.68 17.34 -32.99
N ASP A 302 -18.83 17.47 -32.31
CA ASP A 302 -18.94 18.23 -31.06
C ASP A 302 -18.18 17.56 -29.90
N ASP A 303 -18.31 16.23 -29.79
CA ASP A 303 -17.58 15.41 -28.81
C ASP A 303 -16.06 15.64 -28.96
N ASP A 304 -15.54 15.50 -30.18
CA ASP A 304 -14.11 15.66 -30.47
C ASP A 304 -13.63 17.11 -30.23
N GLN A 305 -14.44 18.12 -30.58
CA GLN A 305 -14.10 19.52 -30.34
C GLN A 305 -13.99 19.82 -28.83
N GLN A 306 -14.90 19.31 -28.01
CA GLN A 306 -14.84 19.48 -26.56
C GLN A 306 -13.68 18.68 -25.94
N TYR A 307 -13.42 17.48 -26.45
CA TYR A 307 -12.37 16.59 -25.95
C TYR A 307 -10.97 17.22 -26.00
N VAL A 308 -10.65 17.97 -27.07
CA VAL A 308 -9.34 18.59 -27.27
C VAL A 308 -9.10 19.78 -26.35
N ARG A 309 -10.15 20.45 -25.85
CA ARG A 309 -10.03 21.68 -25.03
C ARG A 309 -9.41 21.45 -23.65
N TYR A 310 -9.45 20.23 -23.14
CA TYR A 310 -9.02 19.92 -21.77
C TYR A 310 -7.83 19.00 -21.77
N ASP A 311 -6.78 19.31 -21.01
CA ASP A 311 -5.70 18.35 -20.77
C ASP A 311 -6.18 17.21 -19.85
N TYR A 312 -5.79 15.96 -20.15
CA TYR A 312 -6.24 14.78 -19.41
C TYR A 312 -5.72 14.79 -17.97
N GLN A 313 -4.43 15.09 -17.78
CA GLN A 313 -3.80 15.03 -16.48
C GLN A 313 -4.28 16.16 -15.58
N MET A 314 -4.40 17.37 -16.11
CA MET A 314 -4.97 18.51 -15.40
C MET A 314 -6.41 18.26 -14.99
N LEU A 315 -7.22 17.61 -15.84
CA LEU A 315 -8.60 17.28 -15.52
C LEU A 315 -8.68 16.32 -14.32
N LEU A 316 -7.94 15.20 -14.33
CA LEU A 316 -7.91 14.25 -13.23
C LEU A 316 -7.44 14.91 -11.92
N ASN A 317 -6.40 15.74 -11.99
CA ASN A 317 -5.85 16.45 -10.83
C ASN A 317 -6.81 17.49 -10.24
N ASN A 318 -7.70 18.06 -11.06
CA ASN A 318 -8.70 19.07 -10.65
C ASN A 318 -10.11 18.50 -10.41
N SER A 319 -10.29 17.17 -10.42
CA SER A 319 -11.59 16.51 -10.20
C SER A 319 -11.67 15.80 -8.86
N THR A 320 -12.75 15.95 -8.11
CA THR A 320 -12.92 15.26 -6.81
C THR A 320 -13.17 13.76 -7.02
N PHE A 321 -14.12 13.44 -7.89
CA PHE A 321 -14.49 12.12 -8.32
C PHE A 321 -14.14 11.91 -9.79
N CYS A 322 -13.71 10.69 -10.15
CA CYS A 322 -13.40 10.31 -11.51
C CYS A 322 -14.24 9.11 -11.89
N LEU A 323 -15.07 9.27 -12.92
CA LEU A 323 -15.91 8.18 -13.40
C LEU A 323 -15.03 7.12 -14.08
N VAL A 324 -15.18 5.87 -13.67
CA VAL A 324 -14.47 4.71 -14.24
C VAL A 324 -15.51 3.76 -14.86
N PRO A 325 -16.03 4.10 -16.05
CA PRO A 325 -16.93 3.22 -16.78
C PRO A 325 -16.16 2.05 -17.38
N ARG A 326 -16.83 0.90 -17.50
CA ARG A 326 -16.29 -0.28 -18.18
C ARG A 326 -15.69 0.08 -19.54
N GLY A 327 -14.62 -0.64 -19.89
CA GLY A 327 -13.95 -0.52 -21.18
C GLY A 327 -14.53 -1.51 -22.20
N ARG A 328 -13.68 -1.96 -23.12
CA ARG A 328 -13.97 -3.14 -23.96
C ARG A 328 -14.03 -4.43 -23.14
N ARG A 329 -13.48 -4.41 -21.92
CA ARG A 329 -13.56 -5.43 -20.87
C ARG A 329 -14.15 -4.77 -19.60
N LEU A 330 -14.26 -5.52 -18.50
CA LEU A 330 -14.80 -4.99 -17.25
C LEU A 330 -13.93 -3.86 -16.65
N ASP A 331 -12.61 -3.92 -16.77
CA ASP A 331 -11.70 -2.91 -16.24
C ASP A 331 -11.28 -1.86 -17.28
N SER A 332 -10.67 -0.75 -16.82
CA SER A 332 -10.06 0.26 -17.66
C SER A 332 -8.82 0.87 -16.99
N PHE A 333 -7.82 1.29 -17.78
CA PHE A 333 -6.62 1.97 -17.27
C PHE A 333 -6.91 3.17 -16.38
N ARG A 334 -8.09 3.79 -16.55
CA ARG A 334 -8.56 4.93 -15.75
C ARG A 334 -8.70 4.63 -14.28
N PHE A 335 -8.91 3.36 -13.91
CA PHE A 335 -8.95 2.97 -12.51
C PHE A 335 -7.64 3.36 -11.81
N LEU A 336 -6.49 2.93 -12.35
CA LEU A 336 -5.18 3.27 -11.80
C LEU A 336 -4.84 4.75 -11.93
N GLU A 337 -5.16 5.38 -13.06
CA GLU A 337 -4.90 6.81 -13.30
C GLU A 337 -5.65 7.70 -12.30
N ALA A 338 -6.90 7.33 -11.95
CA ALA A 338 -7.68 8.02 -10.92
C ALA A 338 -7.04 7.86 -9.53
N LEU A 339 -6.58 6.65 -9.19
CA LEU A 339 -5.88 6.42 -7.93
C LEU A 339 -4.59 7.26 -7.85
N GLN A 340 -3.77 7.25 -8.91
CA GLN A 340 -2.53 8.02 -9.00
C GLN A 340 -2.76 9.53 -8.84
N ALA A 341 -3.85 10.06 -9.39
CA ALA A 341 -4.22 11.48 -9.29
C ALA A 341 -4.91 11.85 -7.97
N GLY A 342 -5.20 10.89 -7.10
CA GLY A 342 -5.97 11.12 -5.87
C GLY A 342 -7.40 11.58 -6.17
N CYS A 343 -7.96 11.10 -7.28
CA CYS A 343 -9.34 11.33 -7.70
C CYS A 343 -10.16 10.10 -7.30
N ILE A 344 -11.22 10.27 -6.50
CA ILE A 344 -11.99 9.13 -5.98
C ILE A 344 -12.67 8.40 -7.15
N PRO A 345 -12.34 7.11 -7.40
CA PRO A 345 -12.97 6.37 -8.49
C PRO A 345 -14.46 6.14 -8.24
N VAL A 346 -15.29 6.44 -9.23
CA VAL A 346 -16.71 6.03 -9.29
C VAL A 346 -16.81 4.89 -10.29
N ILE A 347 -16.85 3.67 -9.80
CA ILE A 347 -16.84 2.45 -10.60
C ILE A 347 -18.21 2.27 -11.26
N LEU A 348 -18.23 2.25 -12.59
CA LEU A 348 -19.43 2.04 -13.40
C LEU A 348 -19.19 0.82 -14.30
N SER A 349 -19.13 -0.35 -13.68
CA SER A 349 -18.85 -1.64 -14.30
C SER A 349 -19.46 -2.75 -13.44
N ASN A 350 -20.65 -3.19 -13.80
CA ASN A 350 -21.37 -4.17 -12.98
C ASN A 350 -20.65 -5.52 -13.03
N GLY A 351 -20.38 -6.10 -11.86
CA GLY A 351 -19.79 -7.43 -11.73
C GLY A 351 -18.26 -7.52 -11.86
N ILE A 352 -17.56 -6.39 -11.85
CA ILE A 352 -16.09 -6.39 -11.76
C ILE A 352 -15.61 -6.85 -10.38
N VAL A 353 -14.59 -7.70 -10.34
CA VAL A 353 -13.78 -7.96 -9.13
C VAL A 353 -12.61 -6.99 -9.14
N LEU A 354 -12.63 -5.99 -8.25
CA LEU A 354 -11.55 -5.01 -8.16
C LEU A 354 -10.20 -5.66 -7.78
N PRO A 355 -9.06 -5.04 -8.17
CA PRO A 355 -7.74 -5.58 -7.92
C PRO A 355 -7.49 -5.86 -6.43
N PHE A 356 -6.90 -7.00 -6.11
CA PHE A 356 -6.54 -7.39 -4.75
C PHE A 356 -7.69 -7.30 -3.72
N SER A 357 -8.94 -7.51 -4.15
CA SER A 357 -10.16 -7.44 -3.31
C SER A 357 -10.17 -8.38 -2.09
N GLU A 358 -9.29 -9.38 -2.09
CA GLU A 358 -9.06 -10.27 -0.95
C GLU A 358 -8.41 -9.55 0.24
N ILE A 359 -7.59 -8.53 0.00
CA ILE A 359 -6.86 -7.80 1.05
C ILE A 359 -7.25 -6.31 1.14
N ILE A 360 -7.69 -5.69 0.03
CA ILE A 360 -8.10 -4.29 0.00
C ILE A 360 -9.60 -4.16 0.30
N ASP A 361 -9.97 -3.25 1.20
CA ASP A 361 -11.36 -2.88 1.44
C ASP A 361 -11.71 -1.66 0.59
N TRP A 362 -12.18 -1.93 -0.62
CA TRP A 362 -12.47 -0.91 -1.60
C TRP A 362 -13.58 0.08 -1.17
N LYS A 363 -14.44 -0.28 -0.21
CA LYS A 363 -15.46 0.65 0.33
C LYS A 363 -14.85 1.93 0.89
N LYS A 364 -13.60 1.88 1.34
CA LYS A 364 -12.89 3.03 1.91
C LYS A 364 -12.27 3.96 0.87
N ALA A 365 -12.25 3.57 -0.41
CA ALA A 365 -11.51 4.29 -1.45
C ALA A 365 -12.31 4.57 -2.73
N VAL A 366 -13.41 3.85 -2.99
CA VAL A 366 -14.19 4.00 -4.24
C VAL A 366 -15.69 4.09 -3.96
N LEU A 367 -16.42 4.65 -4.94
CA LEU A 367 -17.88 4.57 -5.00
C LEU A 367 -18.29 3.58 -6.09
N PHE A 368 -19.34 2.82 -5.85
CA PHE A 368 -19.93 1.93 -6.85
C PHE A 368 -21.20 2.57 -7.42
N ALA A 369 -21.32 2.60 -8.74
CA ALA A 369 -22.49 3.06 -9.46
C ALA A 369 -23.03 1.95 -10.36
N ASP A 370 -24.35 1.82 -10.42
CA ASP A 370 -25.02 0.86 -11.29
C ASP A 370 -25.09 1.39 -12.73
N GLU A 371 -24.67 0.58 -13.70
CA GLU A 371 -24.76 0.91 -15.13
C GLU A 371 -26.19 1.23 -15.60
N ARG A 372 -27.21 0.75 -14.88
CA ARG A 372 -28.63 1.00 -15.16
C ARG A 372 -29.12 2.35 -14.63
N LEU A 373 -28.38 2.98 -13.71
CA LEU A 373 -28.78 4.18 -12.96
C LEU A 373 -27.81 5.35 -13.17
N ILE A 374 -27.26 5.49 -14.38
CA ILE A 374 -26.27 6.53 -14.72
C ILE A 374 -26.74 7.94 -14.33
N THR A 375 -28.02 8.25 -14.54
CA THR A 375 -28.62 9.57 -14.22
C THR A 375 -28.67 9.87 -12.72
N HIS A 376 -28.53 8.86 -11.85
CA HIS A 376 -28.49 9.04 -10.39
C HIS A 376 -27.09 9.42 -9.87
N ILE A 377 -26.04 9.19 -10.66
CA ILE A 377 -24.65 9.44 -10.25
C ILE A 377 -24.42 10.88 -9.75
N PRO A 378 -24.93 11.95 -10.41
CA PRO A 378 -24.78 13.31 -9.91
C PRO A 378 -25.33 13.52 -8.49
N THR A 379 -26.48 12.93 -8.17
CA THR A 379 -27.09 13.00 -6.84
C THR A 379 -26.26 12.25 -5.81
N MET A 380 -25.79 11.05 -6.19
CA MET A 380 -24.94 10.21 -5.33
C MET A 380 -23.64 10.90 -4.93
N VAL A 381 -22.89 11.48 -5.89
CA VAL A 381 -21.60 12.13 -5.57
C VAL A 381 -21.75 13.44 -4.80
N ARG A 382 -22.89 14.13 -4.95
CA ARG A 382 -23.21 15.35 -4.18
C ARG A 382 -23.62 15.07 -2.74
N ALA A 383 -24.09 13.86 -2.45
CA ALA A 383 -24.51 13.46 -1.11
C ALA A 383 -23.35 13.10 -0.17
N ILE A 384 -22.13 12.91 -0.71
CA ILE A 384 -20.96 12.53 0.10
C ILE A 384 -20.41 13.74 0.85
N GLU A 385 -20.18 13.57 2.15
CA GLU A 385 -19.69 14.64 3.02
C GLU A 385 -18.19 14.92 2.80
N SER A 386 -17.77 16.16 3.11
CA SER A 386 -16.38 16.60 2.91
C SER A 386 -15.36 15.77 3.68
N GLU A 387 -15.68 15.32 4.91
CA GLU A 387 -14.80 14.49 5.73
C GLU A 387 -14.57 13.12 5.08
N GLN A 388 -15.65 12.49 4.60
CA GLN A 388 -15.58 11.23 3.85
C GLN A 388 -14.74 11.38 2.58
N ILE A 389 -14.90 12.48 1.85
CA ILE A 389 -14.09 12.78 0.66
C ILE A 389 -12.60 12.84 1.02
N VAL A 390 -12.23 13.50 2.10
CA VAL A 390 -10.82 13.61 2.53
C VAL A 390 -10.27 12.23 2.89
N ALA A 391 -11.01 11.44 3.67
CA ALA A 391 -10.61 10.08 4.05
C ALA A 391 -10.44 9.17 2.82
N MET A 392 -11.40 9.17 1.88
CA MET A 392 -11.32 8.35 0.66
C MET A 392 -10.15 8.75 -0.24
N ARG A 393 -9.83 10.05 -0.32
CA ARG A 393 -8.68 10.55 -1.10
C ARG A 393 -7.36 10.15 -0.47
N GLN A 394 -7.25 10.21 0.86
CA GLN A 394 -6.08 9.72 1.59
C GLN A 394 -5.91 8.21 1.37
N GLN A 395 -6.99 7.44 1.52
CA GLN A 395 -6.96 6.00 1.28
C GLN A 395 -6.53 5.67 -0.15
N THR A 396 -7.06 6.39 -1.14
CA THR A 396 -6.67 6.25 -2.55
C THR A 396 -5.15 6.40 -2.75
N GLN A 397 -4.53 7.41 -2.11
CA GLN A 397 -3.09 7.64 -2.22
C GLN A 397 -2.26 6.58 -1.50
N ILE A 398 -2.73 6.12 -0.33
CA ILE A 398 -2.12 5.00 0.40
C ILE A 398 -2.10 3.75 -0.50
N LEU A 399 -3.25 3.38 -1.06
CA LEU A 399 -3.38 2.19 -1.91
C LEU A 399 -2.51 2.31 -3.18
N TRP A 400 -2.49 3.47 -3.83
CA TRP A 400 -1.64 3.72 -4.99
C TRP A 400 -0.16 3.46 -4.67
N ARG A 401 0.34 4.07 -3.60
CA ARG A 401 1.77 3.98 -3.23
C ARG A 401 2.17 2.57 -2.85
N GLN A 402 1.36 1.90 -2.03
CA GLN A 402 1.64 0.57 -1.52
C GLN A 402 1.56 -0.51 -2.60
N TYR A 403 0.53 -0.49 -3.44
CA TYR A 403 0.17 -1.64 -4.27
C TYR A 403 0.34 -1.42 -5.77
N PHE A 404 0.27 -0.18 -6.26
CA PHE A 404 0.06 0.10 -7.69
C PHE A 404 1.12 1.02 -8.33
N SER A 405 2.06 1.56 -7.55
CA SER A 405 3.01 2.59 -7.99
C SER A 405 4.09 2.10 -8.97
N SER A 406 4.31 0.77 -9.07
CA SER A 406 5.20 0.14 -10.05
C SER A 406 4.79 -1.31 -10.32
N VAL A 407 5.31 -1.88 -11.42
CA VAL A 407 5.09 -3.30 -11.78
C VAL A 407 5.56 -4.23 -10.66
N GLU A 408 6.71 -3.90 -10.04
CA GLU A 408 7.23 -4.63 -8.89
C GLU A 408 6.24 -4.69 -7.72
N ARG A 409 5.59 -3.58 -7.37
CA ARG A 409 4.59 -3.56 -6.28
C ARG A 409 3.42 -4.48 -6.58
N ILE A 410 2.91 -4.46 -7.81
CA ILE A 410 1.78 -5.30 -8.23
C ILE A 410 2.16 -6.79 -8.13
N VAL A 411 3.35 -7.16 -8.62
CA VAL A 411 3.84 -8.55 -8.61
C VAL A 411 4.08 -9.03 -7.18
N LEU A 412 4.78 -8.26 -6.35
CA LEU A 412 5.03 -8.62 -4.96
C LEU A 412 3.73 -8.74 -4.16
N THR A 413 2.78 -7.83 -4.37
CA THR A 413 1.46 -7.91 -3.72
C THR A 413 0.72 -9.19 -4.09
N ALA A 414 0.76 -9.60 -5.36
CA ALA A 414 0.14 -10.83 -5.80
C ALA A 414 0.78 -12.07 -5.13
N LEU A 415 2.11 -12.08 -4.98
CA LEU A 415 2.83 -13.12 -4.24
C LEU A 415 2.51 -13.11 -2.74
N GLU A 416 2.39 -11.93 -2.12
CA GLU A 416 2.01 -11.80 -0.71
C GLU A 416 0.61 -12.33 -0.43
N ILE A 417 -0.35 -12.09 -1.34
CA ILE A 417 -1.70 -12.64 -1.22
C ILE A 417 -1.63 -14.18 -1.19
N ILE A 418 -0.90 -14.78 -2.12
CA ILE A 418 -0.74 -16.24 -2.18
C ILE A 418 -0.06 -16.74 -0.90
N ARG A 419 1.04 -16.13 -0.48
CA ARG A 419 1.76 -16.50 0.74
C ARG A 419 0.87 -16.41 1.98
N ASN A 420 0.09 -15.32 2.12
CA ASN A 420 -0.81 -15.09 3.26
C ASN A 420 -1.87 -16.19 3.39
N ARG A 421 -2.26 -16.88 2.31
CA ARG A 421 -3.21 -18.00 2.37
C ARG A 421 -2.67 -19.22 3.13
N PHE A 422 -1.35 -19.39 3.17
CA PHE A 422 -0.66 -20.50 3.82
C PHE A 422 -0.09 -20.17 5.21
N LEU A 423 -0.07 -18.89 5.60
CA LEU A 423 0.38 -18.51 6.93
C LEU A 423 -0.59 -19.08 7.98
N VAL A 424 -0.02 -19.65 9.05
CA VAL A 424 -0.80 -20.14 10.20
C VAL A 424 -1.65 -19.01 10.79
N HIS A 425 -1.10 -17.80 10.84
CA HIS A 425 -1.79 -16.59 11.27
C HIS A 425 -1.89 -15.62 10.10
N ARG A 426 -3.07 -15.55 9.47
CA ARG A 426 -3.33 -14.66 8.34
C ARG A 426 -3.41 -13.20 8.80
N PHE A 427 -2.86 -12.29 8.01
CA PHE A 427 -3.06 -10.86 8.24
C PHE A 427 -4.51 -10.44 7.89
N PRO A 428 -5.20 -9.68 8.75
CA PRO A 428 -6.57 -9.24 8.49
C PRO A 428 -6.61 -8.15 7.39
N LYS A 429 -7.77 -7.97 6.74
CA LYS A 429 -7.97 -6.89 5.75
C LYS A 429 -7.63 -5.50 6.32
N SER A 430 -7.94 -5.24 7.60
CA SER A 430 -7.64 -3.97 8.26
C SER A 430 -6.15 -3.61 8.19
N PHE A 431 -5.27 -4.60 8.36
CA PHE A 431 -3.84 -4.44 8.26
C PHE A 431 -3.43 -3.93 6.87
N PHE A 432 -3.86 -4.59 5.80
CA PHE A 432 -3.53 -4.20 4.42
C PHE A 432 -4.09 -2.84 4.00
N ASN A 433 -5.11 -2.33 4.69
CA ASN A 433 -5.66 -1.00 4.39
C ASN A 433 -4.93 0.13 5.14
N THR A 434 -3.95 -0.18 5.99
CA THR A 434 -3.09 0.79 6.67
C THR A 434 -1.70 0.88 6.04
N TYR A 435 -1.18 2.09 5.91
CA TYR A 435 0.22 2.33 5.52
C TYR A 435 1.15 2.03 6.72
N PRO A 436 2.31 1.33 6.55
CA PRO A 436 2.96 0.73 5.39
C PRO A 436 2.85 -0.81 5.35
N SER A 437 1.73 -1.38 5.79
CA SER A 437 1.50 -2.84 5.98
C SER A 437 2.22 -3.80 5.02
N ILE A 438 2.07 -3.65 3.70
CA ILE A 438 2.68 -4.56 2.71
C ILE A 438 4.22 -4.61 2.76
N HIS A 439 4.88 -3.53 3.21
CA HIS A 439 6.33 -3.52 3.35
C HIS A 439 6.80 -4.37 4.54
N LEU A 440 5.89 -4.65 5.47
CA LEU A 440 6.13 -5.36 6.70
C LEU A 440 5.81 -6.86 6.59
N THR A 441 5.00 -7.29 5.61
CA THR A 441 4.56 -8.70 5.51
C THR A 441 5.69 -9.70 5.27
N HIS A 442 6.81 -9.27 4.66
CA HIS A 442 7.98 -10.11 4.43
C HIS A 442 8.77 -10.47 5.70
N ILE A 443 8.40 -9.91 6.86
CA ILE A 443 9.15 -10.02 8.11
C ILE A 443 8.54 -11.14 8.96
N PRO A 444 9.26 -12.25 9.15
CA PRO A 444 8.70 -13.50 9.67
C PRO A 444 8.24 -13.45 11.14
N TYR A 445 8.73 -12.49 11.94
CA TYR A 445 8.43 -12.37 13.38
C TYR A 445 7.43 -11.28 13.74
N LEU A 446 6.95 -10.51 12.75
CA LEU A 446 6.00 -9.45 13.03
C LEU A 446 4.66 -10.03 13.48
N ASN A 447 4.33 -9.83 14.76
CA ASN A 447 3.08 -10.29 15.34
C ASN A 447 1.91 -9.48 14.75
N PRO A 448 0.97 -10.09 14.01
CA PRO A 448 -0.17 -9.39 13.40
C PRO A 448 -1.04 -8.61 14.40
N LYS A 449 -0.91 -8.91 15.71
CA LYS A 449 -1.60 -8.20 16.80
C LYS A 449 -0.90 -6.91 17.23
N THR A 450 0.42 -6.76 17.04
CA THR A 450 1.17 -5.56 17.47
C THR A 450 1.44 -4.58 16.33
N VAL A 451 1.59 -5.05 15.09
CA VAL A 451 1.88 -4.17 13.93
C VAL A 451 0.82 -3.09 13.64
N PRO A 452 -0.50 -3.32 13.84
CA PRO A 452 -1.50 -2.26 13.66
C PRO A 452 -1.31 -1.05 14.60
N LEU A 453 -0.53 -1.19 15.68
CA LEU A 453 -0.27 -0.13 16.67
C LEU A 453 0.80 0.88 16.24
N LEU A 454 1.53 0.62 15.16
CA LEU A 454 2.48 1.61 14.63
C LEU A 454 1.79 2.80 13.94
N PHE A 455 0.53 2.66 13.50
CA PHE A 455 -0.14 3.64 12.63
C PHE A 455 -1.63 3.88 12.93
N GLY A 456 -2.14 3.40 14.07
CA GLY A 456 -3.55 3.50 14.45
C GLY A 456 -3.82 4.63 15.45
N GLU A 457 -4.13 5.82 14.94
CA GLU A 457 -4.52 7.06 15.64
C GLU A 457 -3.55 7.56 16.74
N PRO A 458 -3.43 8.89 16.95
CA PRO A 458 -2.84 9.38 18.19
C PRO A 458 -3.58 8.71 19.34
N ILE A 459 -2.87 8.02 20.23
CA ILE A 459 -3.48 7.33 21.37
C ILE A 459 -4.05 8.41 22.29
N SER A 460 -5.27 8.83 21.99
CA SER A 460 -6.02 9.85 22.69
C SER A 460 -6.61 9.19 23.92
N GLY A 461 -5.80 9.14 24.98
CA GLY A 461 -6.22 8.55 26.26
C GLY A 461 -5.11 7.87 27.06
N LEU A 462 -3.83 8.09 26.78
CA LEU A 462 -2.78 7.57 27.64
C LEU A 462 -2.69 8.36 28.94
N ALA A 463 -2.72 7.63 30.06
CA ALA A 463 -2.61 8.16 31.41
C ALA A 463 -1.25 8.85 31.63
N GLU A 464 -1.15 9.70 32.66
CA GLU A 464 0.12 10.30 33.11
C GLU A 464 1.19 9.26 33.55
N GLU A 465 0.90 7.96 33.47
CA GLU A 465 1.70 6.83 33.94
C GLU A 465 2.52 6.11 32.85
N ASP A 466 2.51 6.56 31.60
CA ASP A 466 3.30 5.90 30.55
C ASP A 466 4.80 5.94 30.81
N THR A 467 5.44 4.78 30.65
CA THR A 467 6.88 4.60 30.86
C THR A 467 7.63 4.27 29.56
N PHE A 468 8.92 4.59 29.53
CA PHE A 468 9.84 4.18 28.47
C PHE A 468 11.03 3.40 29.02
N THR A 469 11.65 2.59 28.15
CA THR A 469 12.85 1.82 28.47
C THR A 469 14.10 2.61 28.08
N VAL A 470 15.14 2.57 28.91
CA VAL A 470 16.45 3.17 28.60
C VAL A 470 17.44 2.07 28.26
N HIS A 471 18.11 2.19 27.12
CA HIS A 471 19.18 1.30 26.69
C HIS A 471 20.52 2.01 26.79
N ILE A 472 21.38 1.57 27.70
CA ILE A 472 22.71 2.12 27.92
C ILE A 472 23.76 1.22 27.27
N THR A 473 24.55 1.78 26.35
CA THR A 473 25.70 1.08 25.77
C THR A 473 27.00 1.55 26.44
N ILE A 474 27.77 0.60 26.98
CA ILE A 474 29.07 0.88 27.62
C ILE A 474 30.19 0.72 26.60
N THR A 475 30.93 1.79 26.35
CA THR A 475 31.92 1.85 25.26
C THR A 475 33.38 1.77 25.73
N SER A 476 33.66 2.06 27.00
CA SER A 476 35.03 2.10 27.52
C SER A 476 35.14 1.58 28.94
N GLU A 477 36.06 0.63 29.17
CA GLU A 477 36.32 0.02 30.48
C GLU A 477 36.87 1.03 31.52
N LYS A 478 37.47 2.15 31.08
CA LYS A 478 38.27 3.03 31.93
C LYS A 478 37.51 4.18 32.60
N ASN A 479 36.33 4.57 32.10
CA ASN A 479 35.54 5.72 32.59
C ASN A 479 34.28 5.33 33.38
N ILE A 480 34.14 4.04 33.71
CA ILE A 480 32.88 3.37 34.08
C ILE A 480 32.21 3.87 35.37
N HIS A 481 32.89 4.60 36.25
CA HIS A 481 32.35 4.81 37.59
C HIS A 481 31.65 6.15 37.85
N THR A 482 32.15 7.31 37.42
CA THR A 482 31.56 8.59 37.87
C THR A 482 30.40 9.08 37.00
N LYS A 483 30.55 9.04 35.67
CA LYS A 483 29.53 9.51 34.73
C LYS A 483 28.31 8.59 34.65
N LEU A 484 28.55 7.28 34.56
CA LEU A 484 27.47 6.29 34.58
C LEU A 484 26.63 6.36 35.85
N LEU A 485 27.26 6.53 37.03
CA LEU A 485 26.53 6.71 38.29
C LEU A 485 25.71 8.01 38.31
N GLN A 486 26.21 9.08 37.68
CA GLN A 486 25.45 10.33 37.54
C GLN A 486 24.23 10.14 36.64
N LEU A 487 24.40 9.45 35.51
CA LEU A 487 23.30 9.10 34.61
C LEU A 487 22.26 8.25 35.33
N LEU A 488 22.66 7.16 35.99
CA LEU A 488 21.75 6.29 36.75
C LEU A 488 21.00 7.05 37.86
N LYS A 489 21.64 8.01 38.54
CA LYS A 489 20.97 8.89 39.51
C LYS A 489 19.93 9.79 38.86
N THR A 490 20.20 10.30 37.65
CA THR A 490 19.20 11.04 36.88
C THR A 490 18.02 10.14 36.53
N LEU A 491 18.28 8.96 35.97
CA LEU A 491 17.25 8.01 35.56
C LEU A 491 16.35 7.60 36.74
N ASN A 492 16.93 7.37 37.92
CA ASN A 492 16.18 7.04 39.14
C ASN A 492 15.22 8.15 39.61
N ARG A 493 15.48 9.40 39.22
CA ARG A 493 14.65 10.57 39.55
C ARG A 493 13.64 10.92 38.45
N THR A 494 13.69 10.22 37.32
CA THR A 494 12.80 10.48 36.19
C THR A 494 11.58 9.56 36.28
N PRO A 495 10.37 10.10 36.52
CA PRO A 495 9.19 9.29 36.81
C PRO A 495 8.74 8.39 35.64
N SER A 496 9.00 8.80 34.40
CA SER A 496 8.60 8.06 33.20
C SER A 496 9.59 6.95 32.79
N VAL A 497 10.64 6.68 33.56
CA VAL A 497 11.58 5.57 33.26
C VAL A 497 11.02 4.28 33.85
N GLY A 498 10.67 3.32 32.99
CA GLY A 498 10.11 2.03 33.39
C GLY A 498 11.17 0.97 33.65
N PHE A 499 12.19 0.87 32.79
CA PHE A 499 13.21 -0.16 32.86
C PHE A 499 14.55 0.32 32.27
N ILE A 500 15.68 -0.22 32.75
CA ILE A 500 17.02 0.10 32.24
C ILE A 500 17.74 -1.17 31.76
N PHE A 501 18.10 -1.23 30.49
CA PHE A 501 19.02 -2.24 29.95
C PHE A 501 20.43 -1.67 29.82
N ILE A 502 21.44 -2.42 30.25
CA ILE A 502 22.84 -2.05 30.13
C ILE A 502 23.56 -3.13 29.33
N THR A 503 24.02 -2.80 28.12
CA THR A 503 24.73 -3.74 27.24
C THR A 503 26.22 -3.46 27.23
N THR A 504 27.01 -4.54 27.22
CA THR A 504 28.48 -4.45 27.21
C THR A 504 29.11 -5.43 26.23
N ASP A 505 30.19 -5.03 25.58
CA ASP A 505 30.93 -5.87 24.60
C ASP A 505 31.88 -6.90 25.24
N TRP A 506 32.03 -6.90 26.56
CA TRP A 506 32.98 -7.75 27.31
C TRP A 506 32.33 -9.07 27.78
N LYS A 507 33.14 -10.15 27.85
CA LYS A 507 32.67 -11.49 28.26
C LYS A 507 32.32 -11.62 29.73
N GLU A 508 32.95 -10.84 30.59
CA GLU A 508 32.72 -10.87 32.02
C GLU A 508 32.22 -9.49 32.47
N SER A 509 31.07 -9.44 33.13
CA SER A 509 30.56 -8.26 33.82
C SER A 509 31.37 -7.92 35.10
N THR A 510 32.56 -8.50 35.27
CA THR A 510 33.38 -8.48 36.49
C THR A 510 33.83 -7.07 36.91
N GLY A 511 33.77 -6.09 36.00
CA GLY A 511 34.07 -4.67 36.28
C GLY A 511 32.88 -3.82 36.75
N ILE A 512 31.63 -4.24 36.53
CA ILE A 512 30.45 -3.46 36.96
C ILE A 512 30.00 -4.00 38.31
N ALA A 513 30.32 -3.29 39.40
CA ALA A 513 29.93 -3.64 40.75
C ALA A 513 28.42 -3.40 41.00
N VAL A 514 27.56 -4.13 40.27
CA VAL A 514 26.09 -4.04 40.33
C VAL A 514 25.55 -4.23 41.75
N LYS A 515 26.25 -5.02 42.58
CA LYS A 515 25.91 -5.24 44.00
C LYS A 515 25.82 -3.94 44.82
N GLY A 516 26.41 -2.83 44.36
CA GLY A 516 26.36 -1.52 45.02
C GLY A 516 25.19 -0.61 44.60
N TRP A 517 24.31 -1.05 43.69
CA TRP A 517 23.21 -0.24 43.15
C TRP A 517 21.86 -0.46 43.81
N THR A 518 21.85 -0.86 45.09
CA THR A 518 20.62 -1.08 45.88
C THR A 518 19.76 0.18 46.06
N TRP A 519 20.27 1.35 45.68
CA TRP A 519 19.57 2.65 45.70
C TRP A 519 18.75 2.93 44.45
N LEU A 520 18.88 2.11 43.40
CA LEU A 520 18.16 2.27 42.14
C LEU A 520 16.78 1.62 42.28
N ASN A 521 15.72 2.44 42.26
CA ASN A 521 14.33 1.97 42.38
C ASN A 521 13.77 1.46 41.05
N VAL A 522 14.38 1.89 39.95
CA VAL A 522 14.02 1.47 38.59
C VAL A 522 14.60 0.09 38.32
N PRO A 523 13.82 -0.89 37.83
CA PRO A 523 14.32 -2.22 37.50
C PRO A 523 15.35 -2.14 36.35
N PHE A 524 16.37 -2.98 36.41
CA PHE A 524 17.44 -3.00 35.41
C PHE A 524 18.03 -4.39 35.17
N GLU A 525 18.54 -4.61 33.95
CA GLU A 525 19.23 -5.84 33.53
C GLU A 525 20.56 -5.49 32.84
N VAL A 526 21.62 -6.24 33.16
CA VAL A 526 22.93 -6.13 32.50
C VAL A 526 23.11 -7.31 31.55
N ILE A 527 23.35 -7.01 30.27
CA ILE A 527 23.51 -7.98 29.20
C ILE A 527 24.97 -7.96 28.74
N SER A 528 25.71 -9.04 29.02
CA SER A 528 27.09 -9.23 28.56
C SER A 528 27.13 -9.94 27.20
N LEU A 529 28.00 -9.49 26.29
CA LEU A 529 28.14 -10.02 24.92
C LEU A 529 26.82 -10.10 24.14
N GLY A 530 25.90 -9.18 24.41
CA GLY A 530 24.56 -9.22 23.83
C GLY A 530 24.13 -7.88 23.29
N LYS A 531 23.25 -7.94 22.31
CA LYS A 531 22.49 -6.78 21.82
C LYS A 531 21.15 -6.76 22.56
N LEU A 532 20.59 -5.57 22.73
CA LEU A 532 19.19 -5.46 23.15
C LEU A 532 18.33 -6.14 22.10
N THR A 533 17.43 -7.03 22.53
CA THR A 533 16.44 -7.70 21.68
C THR A 533 15.08 -7.09 21.93
N ALA A 534 14.35 -6.76 20.87
CA ALA A 534 13.02 -6.14 20.99
C ALA A 534 12.03 -7.00 21.80
N GLU A 535 12.18 -8.32 21.79
CA GLU A 535 11.35 -9.25 22.56
C GLU A 535 11.42 -9.06 24.09
N LYS A 536 12.53 -8.51 24.60
CA LYS A 536 12.72 -8.24 26.03
C LYS A 536 12.11 -6.92 26.50
N VAL A 537 11.68 -6.06 25.58
CA VAL A 537 11.24 -4.69 25.88
C VAL A 537 9.71 -4.66 25.95
N GLU A 538 9.17 -4.29 27.11
CA GLU A 538 7.71 -4.21 27.31
C GLU A 538 7.12 -2.83 26.93
N THR A 539 7.94 -1.78 26.91
CA THR A 539 7.52 -0.40 26.60
C THR A 539 7.56 -0.11 25.10
N GLN A 540 6.68 0.78 24.62
CA GLN A 540 6.67 1.18 23.20
C GLN A 540 7.87 2.03 22.79
N ALA A 541 8.40 2.86 23.70
CA ALA A 541 9.55 3.73 23.46
C ALA A 541 10.82 3.19 24.10
N VAL A 542 11.92 3.24 23.34
CA VAL A 542 13.28 2.96 23.79
C VAL A 542 14.13 4.21 23.60
N MET A 543 14.82 4.64 24.66
CA MET A 543 15.80 5.73 24.63
C MET A 543 17.20 5.14 24.67
N SER A 544 17.94 5.25 23.57
CA SER A 544 19.33 4.76 23.48
C SER A 544 20.31 5.84 23.97
N VAL A 545 21.17 5.52 24.94
CA VAL A 545 22.06 6.48 25.63
C VAL A 545 23.47 5.90 25.76
N ARG A 546 24.49 6.75 25.63
CA ARG A 546 25.89 6.37 25.93
C ARG A 546 26.22 6.54 27.41
N ASP A 547 27.17 5.74 27.89
CA ASP A 547 27.63 5.72 29.28
C ASP A 547 28.28 7.04 29.77
N ASP A 548 28.67 7.93 28.85
CA ASP A 548 29.32 9.20 29.13
C ASP A 548 28.42 10.44 28.97
N CYS A 549 27.11 10.24 28.73
CA CYS A 549 26.14 11.28 28.43
C CYS A 549 25.58 11.98 29.71
N GLY A 550 25.38 13.29 29.63
CA GLY A 550 25.02 14.17 30.74
C GLY A 550 23.54 14.59 30.74
N LEU A 551 22.62 13.65 30.51
CA LEU A 551 21.19 13.94 30.44
C LEU A 551 20.61 14.39 31.79
N THR A 552 19.63 15.30 31.74
CA THR A 552 18.82 15.71 32.88
C THR A 552 17.42 15.10 32.82
N SER A 553 16.76 14.99 33.98
CA SER A 553 15.39 14.46 34.06
C SER A 553 14.39 15.29 33.24
N GLU A 554 14.60 16.60 33.16
CA GLU A 554 13.78 17.50 32.34
C GLU A 554 13.94 17.22 30.84
N ASN A 555 15.17 16.98 30.36
CA ASN A 555 15.43 16.68 28.95
C ASN A 555 14.82 15.34 28.54
N LEU A 556 14.93 14.33 29.40
CA LEU A 556 14.32 13.02 29.17
C LEU A 556 12.79 13.11 29.09
N GLN A 557 12.15 13.83 30.01
CA GLN A 557 10.70 14.01 29.98
C GLN A 557 10.24 14.81 28.76
N GLN A 558 10.97 15.86 28.38
CA GLN A 558 10.63 16.66 27.21
C GLN A 558 10.79 15.87 25.92
N GLY A 559 11.90 15.14 25.76
CA GLY A 559 12.11 14.26 24.62
C GLY A 559 11.03 13.19 24.52
N PHE A 560 10.65 12.60 25.65
CA PHE A 560 9.55 11.62 25.68
C PHE A 560 8.20 12.26 25.33
N ARG A 561 7.90 13.48 25.77
CA ARG A 561 6.68 14.21 25.38
C ARG A 561 6.62 14.47 23.89
N SER A 562 7.72 14.92 23.28
CA SER A 562 7.82 15.10 21.83
C SER A 562 7.70 13.78 21.06
N TRP A 563 8.26 12.70 21.60
CA TRP A 563 8.07 11.37 21.00
C TRP A 563 6.61 10.90 21.09
N ARG A 564 5.92 11.15 22.20
CA ARG A 564 4.50 10.75 22.35
C ARG A 564 3.55 11.43 21.35
N THR A 565 3.87 12.64 20.89
CA THR A 565 3.09 13.29 19.82
C THR A 565 3.45 12.78 18.43
N SER A 566 4.48 11.93 18.31
CA SER A 566 5.04 11.45 17.04
C SER A 566 5.77 10.10 17.19
N PRO A 567 5.05 9.05 17.66
CA PRO A 567 5.67 7.76 17.99
C PRO A 567 6.21 7.02 16.76
N ASP A 568 5.75 7.40 15.57
CA ASP A 568 6.18 6.89 14.27
C ASP A 568 7.52 7.47 13.79
N ARG A 569 8.07 8.48 14.48
CA ARG A 569 9.33 9.16 14.13
C ARG A 569 10.44 8.85 15.13
N ILE A 570 11.68 8.83 14.64
CA ILE A 570 12.86 8.90 15.51
C ILE A 570 12.96 10.33 16.04
N VAL A 571 13.04 10.49 17.36
CA VAL A 571 13.01 11.81 17.99
C VAL A 571 14.28 12.02 18.81
N GLY A 572 15.10 13.00 18.43
CA GLY A 572 16.38 13.24 19.10
C GLY A 572 17.04 14.57 18.74
N PRO A 573 18.13 14.94 19.44
CA PRO A 573 18.73 16.27 19.32
C PRO A 573 19.76 16.39 18.19
N HIS A 574 20.42 15.29 17.84
CA HIS A 574 21.53 15.26 16.90
C HIS A 574 21.03 14.88 15.51
N SER A 575 21.27 15.76 14.54
CA SER A 575 20.74 15.62 13.19
C SER A 575 21.83 15.62 12.13
N ALA A 576 21.64 14.82 11.08
CA ALA A 576 22.43 14.86 9.87
C ALA A 576 21.52 14.94 8.63
N SER A 577 22.12 15.17 7.47
CA SER A 577 21.42 15.26 6.19
C SER A 577 22.09 14.42 5.11
N HIS A 578 21.40 14.17 4.01
CA HIS A 578 21.93 13.51 2.83
C HIS A 578 21.78 14.42 1.61
N ALA A 579 22.74 14.40 0.69
CA ALA A 579 22.64 15.12 -0.58
C ALA A 579 23.16 14.32 -1.75
N TRP A 580 22.54 14.51 -2.93
CA TRP A 580 23.05 13.93 -4.16
C TRP A 580 24.19 14.78 -4.69
N ASP A 581 25.33 14.14 -4.95
CA ASP A 581 26.46 14.74 -5.64
C ASP A 581 26.42 14.34 -7.11
N GLU A 582 25.99 15.29 -7.95
CA GLU A 582 25.86 15.09 -9.39
C GLU A 582 27.19 14.78 -10.08
N PHE A 583 28.31 15.33 -9.58
CA PHE A 583 29.62 15.14 -10.21
C PHE A 583 30.15 13.72 -10.04
N ASN A 584 29.95 13.16 -8.85
CA ASN A 584 30.43 11.82 -8.52
C ASN A 584 29.35 10.74 -8.69
N GLY A 585 28.10 11.12 -8.95
CA GLY A 585 26.96 10.21 -9.08
C GLY A 585 26.71 9.39 -7.81
N ARG A 586 26.88 10.00 -6.63
CA ARG A 586 26.80 9.32 -5.33
C ARG A 586 26.09 10.17 -4.28
N TRP A 587 25.52 9.51 -3.28
CA TRP A 587 24.97 10.19 -2.11
C TRP A 587 26.07 10.60 -1.13
N GLN A 588 25.98 11.83 -0.64
CA GLN A 588 26.83 12.36 0.41
C GLN A 588 26.09 12.40 1.74
N TYR A 589 26.82 12.08 2.82
CA TYR A 589 26.38 12.24 4.20
C TYR A 589 26.90 13.58 4.73
N LEU A 590 25.98 14.46 5.13
CA LEU A 590 26.24 15.84 5.54
C LEU A 590 25.94 16.02 7.03
N THR A 591 26.95 16.39 7.80
CA THR A 591 26.80 16.74 9.23
C THR A 591 26.73 18.25 9.47
N LYS A 592 27.01 19.06 8.45
CA LYS A 592 26.88 20.51 8.52
C LYS A 592 25.40 20.90 8.59
N ASN A 593 25.13 21.99 9.28
CA ASN A 593 23.78 22.56 9.40
C ASN A 593 23.34 23.17 8.05
N THR A 594 22.81 22.33 7.16
CA THR A 594 22.37 22.71 5.80
C THR A 594 21.02 23.42 5.79
N GLY A 595 20.42 23.66 6.96
CA GLY A 595 19.06 24.19 7.12
C GLY A 595 17.97 23.12 7.02
N ASP A 596 18.29 21.99 6.39
CA ASP A 596 17.49 20.77 6.33
C ASP A 596 18.21 19.59 6.99
N TYR A 597 17.45 18.62 7.49
CA TYR A 597 17.96 17.38 8.06
C TYR A 597 17.09 16.22 7.58
N SER A 598 17.65 15.02 7.58
CA SER A 598 16.94 13.80 7.16
C SER A 598 17.31 12.57 7.97
N LEU A 599 18.26 12.70 8.88
CA LEU A 599 18.63 11.68 9.84
C LEU A 599 18.70 12.31 11.24
N VAL A 600 18.37 11.51 12.25
CA VAL A 600 18.69 11.76 13.65
C VAL A 600 19.54 10.61 14.15
N THR A 601 20.70 10.89 14.76
CA THR A 601 21.53 9.82 15.32
C THR A 601 20.77 9.14 16.43
N THR A 602 20.90 7.84 16.55
CA THR A 602 20.09 7.07 17.50
C THR A 602 20.62 7.22 18.93
N GLU A 603 21.86 7.70 19.06
CA GLU A 603 22.40 8.18 20.32
C GLU A 603 21.61 9.37 20.85
N ASN A 604 21.06 9.22 22.05
CA ASN A 604 20.19 10.16 22.74
C ASN A 604 18.88 10.44 22.00
N ALA A 605 18.35 9.43 21.31
CA ALA A 605 17.06 9.51 20.63
C ALA A 605 16.06 8.48 21.16
N PHE A 606 14.78 8.88 21.13
CA PHE A 606 13.65 8.00 21.34
C PHE A 606 13.28 7.31 20.03
N VAL A 607 13.17 5.99 20.09
CA VAL A 607 12.83 5.12 18.97
C VAL A 607 11.75 4.15 19.42
N HIS A 608 10.79 3.88 18.53
CA HIS A 608 9.77 2.86 18.79
C HIS A 608 10.40 1.46 18.82
N VAL A 609 10.01 0.60 19.77
CA VAL A 609 10.56 -0.76 19.97
C VAL A 609 10.50 -1.62 18.71
N GLU A 610 9.41 -1.51 17.94
CA GLU A 610 9.27 -2.20 16.65
C GLU A 610 10.36 -1.83 15.63
N TYR A 611 10.89 -0.59 15.64
CA TYR A 611 12.01 -0.25 14.77
C TYR A 611 13.30 -0.98 15.16
N HIS A 612 13.49 -1.29 16.45
CA HIS A 612 14.58 -2.16 16.89
C HIS A 612 14.38 -3.60 16.41
N ALA A 613 13.16 -4.14 16.48
CA ALA A 613 12.85 -5.47 15.94
C ALA A 613 13.13 -5.56 14.43
N LEU A 614 12.77 -4.51 13.68
CA LEU A 614 13.07 -4.41 12.26
C LEU A 614 14.58 -4.31 12.01
N LEU A 615 15.30 -3.52 12.80
CA LEU A 615 16.75 -3.38 12.69
C LEU A 615 17.46 -4.72 12.85
N GLU A 616 17.09 -5.51 13.86
CA GLU A 616 17.64 -6.86 14.06
C GLU A 616 17.44 -7.74 12.81
N HIS A 617 16.22 -7.75 12.25
CA HIS A 617 15.91 -8.52 11.05
C HIS A 617 16.72 -8.10 9.82
N TYR A 618 16.84 -6.79 9.58
CA TYR A 618 17.59 -6.28 8.44
C TYR A 618 19.10 -6.42 8.63
N LEU A 619 19.59 -6.28 9.86
CA LEU A 619 20.99 -6.54 10.16
C LEU A 619 21.31 -7.98 9.73
N ASP A 620 20.61 -9.02 10.18
CA ASP A 620 20.91 -10.41 9.82
C ASP A 620 20.94 -10.70 8.30
N LYS A 621 20.17 -9.96 7.51
CA LYS A 621 20.13 -10.11 6.04
C LYS A 621 21.19 -9.31 5.29
N VAL A 622 21.60 -8.14 5.81
CA VAL A 622 22.55 -7.23 5.15
C VAL A 622 23.96 -7.35 5.76
N THR A 623 24.11 -8.04 6.90
CA THR A 623 25.27 -8.03 7.81
C THR A 623 26.59 -8.57 7.34
N PRO A 624 26.77 -9.43 6.30
CA PRO A 624 28.13 -9.88 6.03
C PRO A 624 29.07 -8.72 5.65
N LYS A 625 28.54 -7.53 5.30
CA LYS A 625 29.31 -6.44 4.69
C LYS A 625 29.21 -5.06 5.36
N LEU A 626 28.30 -4.83 6.32
CA LEU A 626 28.08 -3.49 6.89
C LEU A 626 28.79 -3.30 8.24
N PRO A 627 29.64 -2.26 8.39
CA PRO A 627 30.18 -1.84 9.68
C PRO A 627 29.10 -1.47 10.70
N ALA A 628 29.41 -1.59 12.00
CA ALA A 628 28.51 -1.18 13.10
C ALA A 628 28.07 0.29 13.02
N VAL A 629 28.91 1.17 12.45
CA VAL A 629 28.63 2.60 12.19
C VAL A 629 27.42 2.80 11.26
N CYS A 630 27.02 1.78 10.50
CA CYS A 630 25.87 1.86 9.60
C CYS A 630 24.52 1.63 10.32
N SER A 631 24.52 1.22 11.60
CA SER A 631 23.28 0.85 12.31
C SER A 631 22.31 2.03 12.43
N ASP A 632 22.82 3.21 12.77
CA ASP A 632 22.03 4.45 12.87
C ASP A 632 21.42 4.85 11.52
N ILE A 633 22.21 4.78 10.45
CA ILE A 633 21.76 5.12 9.10
C ILE A 633 20.71 4.10 8.65
N LEU A 634 20.94 2.81 8.92
CA LEU A 634 19.99 1.74 8.62
C LEU A 634 18.67 1.94 9.39
N LEU A 635 18.72 2.30 10.68
CA LEU A 635 17.52 2.56 11.47
C LEU A 635 16.74 3.76 10.92
N ASN A 636 17.41 4.83 10.52
CA ASN A 636 16.77 5.97 9.85
C ASN A 636 16.20 5.59 8.48
N PHE A 637 16.87 4.71 7.71
CA PHE A 637 16.33 4.16 6.48
C PHE A 637 15.04 3.38 6.76
N ILE A 638 15.07 2.46 7.73
CA ILE A 638 13.90 1.65 8.11
C ILE A 638 12.76 2.56 8.56
N ALA A 639 13.02 3.48 9.48
CA ALA A 639 12.02 4.43 9.96
C ALA A 639 11.45 5.26 8.80
N ALA A 640 12.27 5.82 7.91
CA ALA A 640 11.78 6.60 6.78
C ALA A 640 11.06 5.75 5.71
N MET A 641 11.46 4.49 5.50
CA MET A 641 10.73 3.56 4.63
C MET A 641 9.35 3.25 5.18
N VAL A 642 9.26 3.08 6.50
CA VAL A 642 8.06 2.66 7.20
C VAL A 642 7.13 3.85 7.42
N SER A 643 7.57 4.95 8.02
CA SER A 643 6.73 6.14 8.27
C SER A 643 6.56 7.06 7.07
N LYS A 644 7.53 7.10 6.13
CA LYS A 644 7.65 8.13 5.08
C LYS A 644 7.70 9.56 5.61
N LEU A 645 8.00 9.70 6.88
CA LEU A 645 8.22 10.97 7.52
C LEU A 645 9.72 11.15 7.79
N PRO A 646 10.19 12.40 7.79
CA PRO A 646 11.50 12.72 8.32
C PRO A 646 11.52 12.43 9.83
N PRO A 647 12.70 12.16 10.41
CA PRO A 647 12.84 12.15 11.87
C PRO A 647 12.45 13.52 12.45
N LEU A 648 12.25 13.60 13.77
CA LEU A 648 11.96 14.85 14.46
C LEU A 648 13.18 15.31 15.25
N LYS A 649 13.72 16.46 14.84
CA LYS A 649 14.81 17.11 15.57
C LYS A 649 14.28 17.92 16.74
N ILE A 650 14.84 17.66 17.92
CA ILE A 650 14.65 18.46 19.12
C ILE A 650 15.80 19.46 19.24
N SER A 651 15.51 20.76 19.21
CA SER A 651 16.56 21.77 19.39
C SER A 651 16.90 21.97 20.86
N GLY A 652 18.18 22.22 21.18
CA GLY A 652 18.68 22.57 22.52
C GLY A 652 19.39 23.93 22.54
N LYS A 653 19.65 24.48 23.74
CA LYS A 653 20.37 25.76 23.87
C LYS A 653 21.85 25.62 23.46
N ARG A 654 22.30 26.43 22.49
CA ARG A 654 23.68 26.42 21.94
C ARG A 654 24.76 26.54 23.02
N SER A 655 25.77 25.67 22.99
CA SER A 655 27.03 25.79 23.76
C SER A 655 28.20 26.30 22.90
N ASN A 656 29.30 26.67 23.57
CA ASN A 656 30.47 27.34 22.99
C ASN A 656 31.47 26.35 22.37
N LYS A 657 32.29 26.87 21.45
CA LYS A 657 33.31 26.14 20.69
C LYS A 657 34.33 25.44 21.60
N ILE A 658 34.58 24.15 21.35
CA ILE A 658 35.64 23.34 21.97
C ILE A 658 36.86 23.30 21.04
N VAL A 659 38.06 23.29 21.61
CA VAL A 659 39.37 23.20 20.91
C VAL A 659 39.58 21.77 20.39
N VAL A 660 39.90 21.63 19.10
CA VAL A 660 40.08 20.35 18.42
C VAL A 660 41.56 19.96 18.36
N THR A 661 41.86 18.68 18.59
CA THR A 661 43.22 18.09 18.45
C THR A 661 43.39 17.38 17.10
N ASP A 662 44.62 17.22 16.60
CA ASP A 662 44.87 16.55 15.30
C ASP A 662 44.40 15.08 15.28
N ASP A 663 44.48 14.38 16.42
CA ASP A 663 44.05 12.98 16.53
C ASP A 663 42.51 12.80 16.53
N SER A 664 41.76 13.86 16.83
CA SER A 664 40.30 13.88 16.68
C SER A 664 39.86 14.12 15.24
N LEU A 665 40.67 14.81 14.43
CA LEU A 665 40.36 15.12 13.02
C LEU A 665 40.50 13.90 12.13
N SER A 666 41.54 13.09 12.32
CA SER A 666 41.79 11.86 11.55
C SER A 666 40.70 10.81 11.79
N ARG A 667 40.32 10.59 13.05
CA ARG A 667 39.24 9.68 13.45
C ARG A 667 37.90 10.09 12.86
N TRP A 668 37.58 11.38 12.89
CA TRP A 668 36.34 11.92 12.33
C TRP A 668 36.27 11.77 10.80
N ALA A 669 37.38 12.03 10.09
CA ALA A 669 37.42 11.89 8.64
C ALA A 669 37.17 10.44 8.19
N GLU A 670 37.72 9.48 8.93
CA GLU A 670 37.50 8.05 8.70
C GLU A 670 36.06 7.63 9.00
N GLU A 671 35.45 8.15 10.08
CA GLU A 671 34.05 7.89 10.41
C GLU A 671 33.08 8.47 9.37
N HIS A 672 33.31 9.70 8.92
CA HIS A 672 32.53 10.32 7.84
C HIS A 672 32.66 9.57 6.51
N ARG A 673 33.85 9.02 6.22
CA ARG A 673 34.05 8.16 5.05
C ARG A 673 33.20 6.90 5.16
N ARG A 674 33.20 6.23 6.30
CA ARG A 674 32.38 5.04 6.56
C ARG A 674 30.89 5.34 6.46
N GLN A 675 30.40 6.44 7.04
CA GLN A 675 29.00 6.85 6.95
C GLN A 675 28.54 7.09 5.50
N ARG A 676 29.38 7.73 4.68
CA ARG A 676 29.12 7.89 3.24
C ARG A 676 29.06 6.55 2.51
N GLU A 677 29.95 5.62 2.83
CA GLU A 677 29.94 4.27 2.26
C GLU A 677 28.68 3.49 2.66
N CYS A 678 28.30 3.53 3.94
CA CYS A 678 27.04 2.96 4.44
C CYS A 678 25.84 3.49 3.65
N LEU A 679 25.73 4.81 3.50
CA LEU A 679 24.60 5.46 2.84
C LEU A 679 24.42 4.96 1.39
N ASN A 680 25.51 4.83 0.64
CA ASN A 680 25.46 4.36 -0.74
C ASN A 680 25.21 2.85 -0.84
N GLN A 681 25.82 2.04 0.03
CA GLN A 681 25.53 0.59 0.06
C GLN A 681 24.08 0.29 0.40
N LEU A 682 23.50 1.04 1.35
CA LEU A 682 22.08 0.92 1.69
C LEU A 682 21.20 1.37 0.52
N TYR A 683 21.52 2.49 -0.13
CA TYR A 683 20.82 2.94 -1.35
C TYR A 683 20.83 1.87 -2.45
N GLU A 684 21.97 1.21 -2.70
CA GLU A 684 22.09 0.13 -3.68
C GLU A 684 21.29 -1.12 -3.26
N THR A 685 21.33 -1.47 -1.98
CA THR A 685 20.63 -2.63 -1.42
C THR A 685 19.11 -2.46 -1.50
N PHE A 686 18.60 -1.29 -1.11
CA PHE A 686 17.17 -0.99 -1.14
C PHE A 686 16.69 -0.54 -2.53
N GLY A 687 17.59 -0.11 -3.41
CA GLY A 687 17.29 0.31 -4.79
C GLY A 687 16.65 1.69 -4.92
N TYR A 688 16.53 2.44 -3.82
CA TYR A 688 16.06 3.83 -3.80
C TYR A 688 16.53 4.55 -2.52
N MET A 689 16.41 5.89 -2.49
CA MET A 689 16.72 6.70 -1.30
C MET A 689 15.42 6.96 -0.50
N PRO A 690 15.22 6.32 0.67
CA PRO A 690 14.00 6.47 1.45
C PRO A 690 13.99 7.71 2.35
N LEU A 691 15.16 8.28 2.65
CA LEU A 691 15.30 9.38 3.60
C LEU A 691 14.52 10.62 3.13
N VAL A 692 13.72 11.18 4.03
CA VAL A 692 12.93 12.39 3.79
C VAL A 692 13.59 13.56 4.51
N ARG A 693 13.67 14.72 3.83
CA ARG A 693 14.22 15.94 4.43
C ARG A 693 13.15 16.76 5.15
N SER A 694 13.54 17.39 6.24
CA SER A 694 12.75 18.34 7.03
C SER A 694 13.60 19.56 7.37
N SER A 695 12.95 20.72 7.51
CA SER A 695 13.52 21.91 8.13
C SER A 695 12.82 22.27 9.44
N GLU A 696 11.80 21.52 9.84
CA GLU A 696 11.01 21.76 11.04
C GLU A 696 11.74 21.18 12.25
N ALA A 697 12.12 22.00 13.22
CA ALA A 697 12.66 21.54 14.49
C ALA A 697 11.74 21.98 15.62
N GLU A 698 11.45 21.09 16.55
CA GLU A 698 10.68 21.45 17.75
C GLU A 698 11.61 22.17 18.73
N GLU A 699 11.17 23.34 19.23
CA GLU A 699 11.92 24.06 20.25
C GLU A 699 11.76 23.35 21.59
N ALA A 700 12.85 22.79 22.10
CA ALA A 700 12.90 22.21 23.43
C ALA A 700 14.02 22.82 24.26
N SER A 701 13.87 22.74 25.58
CA SER A 701 14.87 23.17 26.54
C SER A 701 15.84 22.02 26.84
N TYR A 702 16.56 21.54 25.82
CA TYR A 702 17.67 20.60 26.03
C TYR A 702 18.83 21.31 26.74
N ALA A 703 19.38 20.70 27.81
CA ALA A 703 20.50 21.27 28.57
C ALA A 703 21.78 21.30 27.74
N LYS A 704 22.67 22.24 28.07
CA LYS A 704 24.01 22.34 27.48
C LYS A 704 24.81 21.09 27.83
N GLU A 705 25.12 20.26 26.84
CA GLU A 705 26.24 19.33 26.95
C GLU A 705 27.51 20.00 26.41
N ASP A 706 28.59 19.93 27.18
CA ASP A 706 29.94 20.20 26.71
C ASP A 706 30.49 18.93 26.03
N PHE A 707 29.93 18.56 24.87
CA PHE A 707 30.53 17.56 23.99
C PHE A 707 30.32 17.94 22.51
N LEU A 708 31.45 18.16 21.84
CA LEU A 708 31.75 18.24 20.39
C LEU A 708 30.62 18.60 19.40
N ASP A 709 30.06 19.80 19.48
CA ASP A 709 29.54 20.49 18.29
C ASP A 709 30.76 20.95 17.45
N HIS A 710 31.28 20.06 16.58
CA HIS A 710 32.41 20.34 15.69
C HIS A 710 31.99 21.31 14.57
N ARG A 711 31.79 22.58 14.94
CA ARG A 711 31.68 23.70 14.00
C ARG A 711 33.01 23.94 13.30
N TRP A 712 33.11 23.50 12.05
CA TRP A 712 34.11 24.02 11.10
C TRP A 712 33.47 24.47 9.79
N ASN A 713 33.55 25.78 9.56
CA ASN A 713 33.42 26.36 8.22
C ASN A 713 34.64 25.92 7.42
N TYR A 714 34.42 25.12 6.38
CA TYR A 714 35.32 25.06 5.24
C TYR A 714 34.48 25.26 3.98
N THR A 715 34.66 26.45 3.41
CA THR A 715 34.57 26.74 1.98
C THR A 715 35.74 26.05 1.28
N ALA A 716 35.44 25.22 0.29
CA ALA A 716 36.27 25.00 -0.87
C ALA A 716 35.31 24.85 -2.05
#